data_AF-A0A9W8F5E4-F1
#
_entry.id   AF-A0A9W8F5E4-F1
#
_cell.length_a   1.000
_cell.length_b   1.000
_cell.length_c   1.000
_cell.angle_alpha   90.00
_cell.angle_beta   90.00
_cell.angle_gamma   90.00
#
_symmetry.space_group_name_H-M   'P 1'
#
loop_
_entity.id
_entity.type
_entity.pdbx_description
1 polymer ?
#
loop_
_entity_poly.entity_id
_entity_poly.type
_entity_poly.pdbx_seq_one_letter_code
_entity_poly.pdbx_strand_id
1 'polypeptide(L)'
;MLDFAGHQVSLPSNGFLGACTDVDAYDKLNRIGEGTYGIVYRAQHRKSKSIVALKRMRVDVGNSNSHGLPLSSFREIALLKRMRHKNIVSVLEIAAGHSIDSIFMVMEFCECDLGSLLDSMHTPFSPSEVKSLLHQLLSGLEYCHSHSVIHRDLKLPNALLTRSGQLKIADFGLARLFHKPARPMTPQVATLWYRAPELIFGATEYSPAIDLWSAGCIFGELLTHRPFMPGKTEQEQVDLIVDMIGAPTERIWPGFQQLPVAPLLHIANNKPFNNLKLAVPHVSTNTTLLLNALLTYNPSKRLSVHAALDHPYFYEMPTATRPTLYSSPVMTVHQFNKHTSTPVTCSSYARHYLTKHVQVPHDSQAATNVVMTKQSEATKDITTAQLSSYKDEFDSDVKNKLATLTISRESYTNALENREVFLEHPPVFSNKLAIDAPITNQFSSGRCWLFAGLNMLRLKMMKEYSLDSLELSQPYLFFYDKLEKSNWFLENILATLDDELDGRVVQYLLKDPIGDGGQWDMFVALIEKYGVVPKESYPETYHTSNSGQMDNLVTSRLREYAKILRNEHAQGKCVTQLRAHKRHMLEEVHRIMAISLGHPPEKLTWAFYDKDKKFHEFKDITPLQFYRDNVKQDCTNTVSLINDPRNDYMKKYTVDLLGNVVGAEQVHYINLPIEEIKRYAAAAIKAGRPVWFGCDVGKCHSRNKGMMDPDLIDYRTAFNFGPSTSKAERLQYGESLMTHAMVLTGVHVDGDQVVRWRIENSWGKDYGNSGYLTMTDKWFDEYVYQIVLEKDDLPKKVLAVLDQDAVVLPPWDPMGALAK
;
A
#
# COMPACT_ATOMS: atom_id res chain seq x y z
N MET A 1 -3.29 31.62 -42.39
CA MET A 1 -2.46 30.41 -42.17
C MET A 1 -2.39 29.67 -43.49
N LEU A 2 -1.32 28.92 -43.80
CA LEU A 2 -1.28 28.09 -45.01
C LEU A 2 -1.80 26.68 -44.67
N ASP A 3 -2.62 26.07 -45.52
CA ASP A 3 -2.95 24.65 -45.38
C ASP A 3 -1.77 23.76 -45.81
N PHE A 4 -1.91 22.44 -45.67
CA PHE A 4 -0.88 21.47 -46.07
C PHE A 4 -0.58 21.46 -47.58
N ALA A 5 -1.40 22.13 -48.39
CA ALA A 5 -1.18 22.33 -49.83
C ALA A 5 -0.60 23.72 -50.16
N GLY A 6 -0.32 24.54 -49.14
CA GLY A 6 0.25 25.88 -49.32
C GLY A 6 -0.78 26.96 -49.68
N HIS A 7 -2.08 26.69 -49.56
CA HIS A 7 -3.11 27.71 -49.82
C HIS A 7 -3.35 28.57 -48.59
N GLN A 8 -3.56 29.86 -48.82
CA GLN A 8 -3.89 30.81 -47.76
C GLN A 8 -5.33 30.59 -47.29
N VAL A 9 -5.48 30.03 -46.08
CA VAL A 9 -6.77 29.79 -45.43
C VAL A 9 -7.00 30.82 -44.32
N SER A 10 -8.20 31.40 -44.32
CA SER A 10 -8.72 32.22 -43.23
C SER A 10 -9.29 31.30 -42.15
N LEU A 11 -8.73 31.38 -40.94
CA LEU A 11 -9.30 30.66 -39.80
C LEU A 11 -10.48 31.48 -39.26
N PRO A 12 -11.66 30.87 -39.06
CA PRO A 12 -12.77 31.56 -38.43
C PRO A 12 -12.37 32.02 -37.01
N SER A 13 -12.79 33.21 -36.62
CA SER A 13 -12.46 33.78 -35.30
C SER A 13 -13.21 33.10 -34.15
N ASN A 14 -14.29 32.36 -34.44
CA ASN A 14 -15.13 31.69 -33.45
C ASN A 14 -15.36 30.22 -33.81
N GLY A 15 -15.45 29.35 -32.80
CA GLY A 15 -15.82 27.95 -32.91
C GLY A 15 -14.64 26.98 -32.75
N PHE A 16 -14.95 25.69 -32.55
CA PHE A 16 -13.97 24.64 -32.24
C PHE A 16 -12.83 24.49 -33.27
N LEU A 17 -13.04 24.93 -34.51
CA LEU A 17 -12.06 24.89 -35.61
C LEU A 17 -11.42 26.28 -35.90
N GLY A 18 -11.76 27.28 -35.09
CA GLY A 18 -11.24 28.64 -35.20
C GLY A 18 -9.93 28.85 -34.44
N ALA A 19 -9.59 30.10 -34.19
CA ALA A 19 -8.47 30.44 -33.31
C ALA A 19 -8.70 29.80 -31.91
N CYS A 20 -7.67 29.15 -31.35
CA CYS A 20 -7.75 28.61 -30.00
C CYS A 20 -7.87 29.78 -29.00
N THR A 21 -8.79 29.65 -28.04
CA THR A 21 -8.92 30.61 -26.95
C THR A 21 -7.68 30.55 -26.06
N ASP A 22 -7.17 31.71 -25.64
CA ASP A 22 -6.06 31.74 -24.70
C ASP A 22 -6.49 31.13 -23.35
N VAL A 23 -5.66 30.29 -22.75
CA VAL A 23 -5.94 29.73 -21.42
C VAL A 23 -6.13 30.82 -20.36
N ASP A 24 -5.51 31.99 -20.54
CA ASP A 24 -5.66 33.15 -19.66
C ASP A 24 -7.06 33.80 -19.73
N ALA A 25 -7.92 33.36 -20.66
CA ALA A 25 -9.33 33.71 -20.65
C ALA A 25 -10.11 33.00 -19.52
N TYR A 26 -9.51 32.04 -18.80
CA TYR A 26 -10.15 31.28 -17.73
C TYR A 26 -9.41 31.42 -16.41
N ASP A 27 -10.13 31.80 -15.36
CA ASP A 27 -9.62 31.75 -13.99
C ASP A 27 -9.80 30.34 -13.43
N LYS A 28 -8.69 29.63 -13.22
CA LYS A 28 -8.69 28.30 -12.59
C LYS A 28 -9.06 28.46 -11.11
N LEU A 29 -10.22 27.94 -10.73
CA LEU A 29 -10.75 28.08 -9.37
C LEU A 29 -10.17 27.02 -8.44
N ASN A 30 -10.45 25.75 -8.73
CA ASN A 30 -10.04 24.63 -7.90
C ASN A 30 -9.87 23.37 -8.76
N ARG A 31 -9.11 22.41 -8.26
CA ARG A 31 -8.92 21.12 -8.91
C ARG A 31 -10.12 20.22 -8.61
N ILE A 32 -10.66 19.54 -9.64
CA ILE A 32 -11.85 18.68 -9.52
C ILE A 32 -11.62 17.24 -9.98
N GLY A 33 -10.49 16.93 -10.61
CA GLY A 33 -10.17 15.56 -11.00
C GLY A 33 -8.69 15.36 -11.33
N GLU A 34 -8.17 14.17 -11.06
CA GLU A 34 -6.83 13.73 -11.43
C GLU A 34 -6.88 12.25 -11.80
N GLY A 35 -6.42 11.91 -13.01
CA GLY A 35 -6.34 10.53 -13.48
C GLY A 35 -5.19 10.32 -14.45
N THR A 36 -5.09 9.12 -15.01
CA THR A 36 -4.03 8.69 -15.95
C THR A 36 -3.85 9.64 -17.13
N TYR A 37 -4.93 10.31 -17.56
CA TYR A 37 -4.96 11.15 -18.75
C TYR A 37 -4.81 12.66 -18.50
N GLY A 38 -4.69 13.12 -17.24
CA GLY A 38 -4.48 14.54 -16.97
C GLY A 38 -5.11 15.07 -15.68
N ILE A 39 -5.05 16.39 -15.52
CA ILE A 39 -5.62 17.13 -14.38
C ILE A 39 -6.82 17.92 -14.87
N VAL A 40 -7.94 17.84 -14.16
CA VAL A 40 -9.16 18.61 -14.44
C VAL A 40 -9.34 19.70 -13.40
N TYR A 41 -9.53 20.94 -13.86
CA TYR A 41 -9.80 22.11 -13.03
C TYR A 41 -11.23 22.59 -13.25
N ARG A 42 -11.91 22.99 -12.19
CA ARG A 42 -13.05 23.91 -12.30
C ARG A 42 -12.50 25.29 -12.59
N ALA A 43 -13.02 25.94 -13.62
CA ALA A 43 -12.58 27.28 -14.00
C ALA A 43 -13.77 28.17 -14.35
N GLN A 44 -13.57 29.49 -14.28
CA GLN A 44 -14.54 30.48 -14.69
C GLN A 44 -14.01 31.23 -15.91
N HIS A 45 -14.80 31.28 -16.99
CA HIS A 45 -14.46 32.10 -18.14
C HIS A 45 -14.60 33.59 -17.78
N ARG A 46 -13.55 34.39 -17.98
CA ARG A 46 -13.43 35.78 -17.48
C ARG A 46 -14.53 36.70 -17.98
N LYS A 47 -14.92 36.57 -19.26
CA LYS A 47 -15.90 37.42 -19.93
C LYS A 47 -17.34 37.00 -19.66
N SER A 48 -17.67 35.73 -19.91
CA SER A 48 -19.06 35.23 -19.76
C SER A 48 -19.41 34.88 -18.31
N LYS A 49 -18.43 34.80 -17.41
CA LYS A 49 -18.55 34.31 -16.03
C LYS A 49 -19.08 32.86 -15.91
N SER A 50 -19.14 32.11 -17.02
CA SER A 50 -19.59 30.72 -17.04
C SER A 50 -18.57 29.79 -16.39
N ILE A 51 -19.06 28.82 -15.62
CA ILE A 51 -18.24 27.77 -15.00
C ILE A 51 -18.04 26.62 -15.99
N VAL A 52 -16.79 26.20 -16.15
CA VAL A 52 -16.35 25.15 -17.08
C VAL A 52 -15.37 24.19 -16.39
N ALA A 53 -15.17 23.01 -16.97
CA ALA A 53 -14.13 22.07 -16.58
C ALA A 53 -12.96 22.12 -17.59
N LEU A 54 -11.73 22.38 -17.12
CA LEU A 54 -10.52 22.42 -17.92
C LEU A 54 -9.69 21.15 -17.70
N LYS A 55 -9.71 20.21 -18.65
CA LYS A 55 -8.86 19.01 -18.63
C LYS A 55 -7.53 19.32 -19.32
N ARG A 56 -6.44 19.39 -18.54
CA ARG A 56 -5.08 19.57 -19.05
C ARG A 56 -4.65 18.32 -19.80
N MET A 57 -4.17 18.50 -21.02
CA MET A 57 -3.62 17.41 -21.83
C MET A 57 -2.15 17.19 -21.46
N ARG A 58 -1.74 15.93 -21.26
CA ARG A 58 -0.33 15.60 -20.97
C ARG A 58 0.46 15.54 -22.28
N VAL A 59 1.69 16.05 -22.28
CA VAL A 59 2.62 16.00 -23.42
C VAL A 59 3.72 15.00 -23.08
N ASP A 60 4.02 14.05 -23.97
CA ASP A 60 5.07 13.08 -23.74
C ASP A 60 6.45 13.70 -24.00
N VAL A 61 7.29 13.80 -22.96
CA VAL A 61 8.65 14.36 -23.02
C VAL A 61 9.72 13.25 -23.07
N GLY A 62 9.32 11.98 -22.90
CA GLY A 62 10.23 10.85 -22.61
C GLY A 62 10.79 10.07 -23.80
N ASN A 63 10.42 10.37 -25.05
CA ASN A 63 10.97 9.70 -26.23
C ASN A 63 11.66 10.72 -27.12
N SER A 64 12.96 10.51 -27.36
CA SER A 64 13.91 11.44 -27.99
C SER A 64 13.59 11.87 -29.43
N ASN A 65 12.44 11.49 -30.01
CA ASN A 65 12.04 11.79 -31.39
C ASN A 65 10.56 12.17 -31.56
N SER A 66 9.76 12.39 -30.51
CA SER A 66 8.34 12.79 -30.65
C SER A 66 7.92 13.88 -29.67
N HIS A 67 8.09 15.14 -30.06
CA HIS A 67 7.48 16.27 -29.36
C HIS A 67 6.00 16.41 -29.79
N GLY A 68 5.04 16.11 -28.91
CA GLY A 68 3.63 16.31 -29.23
C GLY A 68 2.62 15.73 -28.23
N LEU A 69 1.34 16.04 -28.47
CA LEU A 69 0.22 15.47 -27.72
C LEU A 69 0.07 13.97 -28.05
N PRO A 70 -0.18 13.10 -27.06
CA PRO A 70 -0.42 11.68 -27.27
C PRO A 70 -1.59 11.43 -28.22
N LEU A 71 -1.49 10.40 -29.06
CA LEU A 71 -2.56 9.98 -29.98
C LEU A 71 -3.90 9.68 -29.26
N SER A 72 -3.86 9.27 -28.00
CA SER A 72 -5.04 9.09 -27.16
C SER A 72 -5.79 10.40 -26.91
N SER A 73 -5.06 11.50 -26.69
CA SER A 73 -5.64 12.82 -26.40
C SER A 73 -6.30 13.42 -27.64
N PHE A 74 -5.68 13.27 -28.82
CA PHE A 74 -6.30 13.64 -30.10
C PHE A 74 -7.55 12.82 -30.40
N ARG A 75 -7.54 11.52 -30.08
CA ARG A 75 -8.70 10.65 -30.29
C ARG A 75 -9.87 11.07 -29.40
N GLU A 76 -9.61 11.35 -28.13
CA GLU A 76 -10.63 11.82 -27.19
C GLU A 76 -11.30 13.11 -27.71
N ILE A 77 -10.51 14.10 -28.13
CA ILE A 77 -10.98 15.33 -28.78
C ILE A 77 -11.84 15.00 -30.00
N ALA A 78 -11.34 14.16 -30.90
CA ALA A 78 -12.01 13.83 -32.15
C ALA A 78 -13.35 13.12 -31.95
N LEU A 79 -13.44 12.25 -30.94
CA LEU A 79 -14.67 11.56 -30.56
C LEU A 79 -15.66 12.53 -29.92
N LEU A 80 -15.26 13.23 -28.85
CA LEU A 80 -16.14 14.12 -28.10
C LEU A 80 -16.65 15.29 -28.95
N LYS A 81 -15.86 15.80 -29.90
CA LYS A 81 -16.30 16.80 -30.87
C LYS A 81 -17.53 16.35 -31.67
N ARG A 82 -17.64 15.05 -31.95
CA ARG A 82 -18.70 14.46 -32.80
C ARG A 82 -19.88 13.94 -31.99
N MET A 83 -19.76 13.86 -30.66
CA MET A 83 -20.80 13.35 -29.79
C MET A 83 -21.55 14.50 -29.12
N ARG A 84 -22.86 14.57 -29.35
CA ARG A 84 -23.74 15.54 -28.70
C ARG A 84 -24.98 14.82 -28.18
N HIS A 85 -24.98 14.55 -26.89
CA HIS A 85 -26.08 13.88 -26.22
C HIS A 85 -26.23 14.42 -24.79
N LYS A 86 -27.47 14.47 -24.30
CA LYS A 86 -27.77 14.98 -22.95
C LYS A 86 -27.02 14.22 -21.83
N ASN A 87 -26.73 12.93 -22.06
CA ASN A 87 -26.03 12.05 -21.12
C ASN A 87 -24.55 11.79 -21.47
N ILE A 88 -23.93 12.65 -22.29
CA ILE A 88 -22.49 12.64 -22.57
C ILE A 88 -21.93 14.03 -22.26
N VAL A 89 -20.72 14.10 -21.69
CA VAL A 89 -20.05 15.37 -21.44
C VAL A 89 -19.70 16.08 -22.75
N SER A 90 -20.04 17.37 -22.84
CA SER A 90 -19.81 18.19 -24.02
C SER A 90 -18.46 18.88 -23.94
N VAL A 91 -17.66 18.78 -25.00
CA VAL A 91 -16.47 19.61 -25.19
C VAL A 91 -16.89 20.90 -25.88
N LEU A 92 -16.54 22.03 -25.28
CA LEU A 92 -16.90 23.36 -25.75
C LEU A 92 -15.84 23.89 -26.72
N GLU A 93 -14.56 23.80 -26.35
CA GLU A 93 -13.43 24.32 -27.13
C GLU A 93 -12.09 23.76 -26.62
N ILE A 94 -11.00 24.11 -27.32
CA ILE A 94 -9.63 23.85 -26.88
C ILE A 94 -8.98 25.20 -26.55
N ALA A 95 -8.46 25.31 -25.33
CA ALA A 95 -7.72 26.49 -24.88
C ALA A 95 -6.22 26.19 -24.88
N ALA A 96 -5.40 27.12 -25.40
CA ALA A 96 -3.96 26.95 -25.52
C ALA A 96 -3.23 28.18 -24.97
N GLY A 97 -2.19 27.95 -24.16
CA GLY A 97 -1.29 28.99 -23.67
C GLY A 97 0.04 29.07 -24.45
N HIS A 98 0.96 29.90 -23.99
CA HIS A 98 2.25 30.15 -24.64
C HIS A 98 3.26 28.98 -24.62
N SER A 99 2.98 27.90 -23.87
CA SER A 99 3.81 26.69 -23.83
C SER A 99 3.05 25.45 -24.32
N ILE A 100 3.78 24.46 -24.85
CA ILE A 100 3.21 23.19 -25.34
C ILE A 100 2.51 22.41 -24.21
N ASP A 101 2.94 22.60 -22.95
CA ASP A 101 2.32 22.01 -21.75
C ASP A 101 1.04 22.73 -21.29
N SER A 102 0.64 23.79 -21.99
CA SER A 102 -0.51 24.64 -21.64
C SER A 102 -1.71 24.41 -22.57
N ILE A 103 -1.97 23.18 -22.99
CA ILE A 103 -3.15 22.81 -23.80
C ILE A 103 -4.23 22.18 -22.92
N PHE A 104 -5.44 22.73 -22.98
CA PHE A 104 -6.59 22.34 -22.17
C PHE A 104 -7.82 22.06 -23.03
N MET A 105 -8.49 20.96 -22.74
CA MET A 105 -9.83 20.68 -23.26
C MET A 105 -10.86 21.35 -22.33
N VAL A 106 -11.62 22.30 -22.87
CA VAL A 106 -12.68 23.01 -22.14
C VAL A 106 -13.99 22.23 -22.30
N MET A 107 -14.57 21.80 -21.19
CA MET A 107 -15.76 20.96 -21.13
C MET A 107 -16.85 21.63 -20.28
N GLU A 108 -18.09 21.19 -20.46
CA GLU A 108 -19.14 21.54 -19.51
C GLU A 108 -18.81 21.05 -18.10
N PHE A 109 -19.15 21.84 -17.08
CA PHE A 109 -18.91 21.50 -15.69
C PHE A 109 -20.08 20.68 -15.12
N CYS A 110 -19.76 19.58 -14.45
CA CYS A 110 -20.69 18.79 -13.64
C CYS A 110 -20.29 18.87 -12.17
N GLU A 111 -21.25 18.91 -11.26
CA GLU A 111 -21.03 19.17 -9.83
C GLU A 111 -20.26 18.07 -9.10
N CYS A 112 -20.51 16.80 -9.42
CA CYS A 112 -19.85 15.66 -8.78
C CYS A 112 -19.81 14.43 -9.69
N ASP A 113 -18.94 13.46 -9.40
CA ASP A 113 -19.04 12.11 -9.93
C ASP A 113 -19.89 11.22 -9.02
N LEU A 114 -20.53 10.19 -9.59
CA LEU A 114 -21.36 9.28 -8.80
C LEU A 114 -20.57 8.54 -7.72
N GLY A 115 -19.28 8.27 -7.93
CA GLY A 115 -18.44 7.61 -6.92
C GLY A 115 -18.35 8.45 -5.66
N SER A 116 -17.88 9.69 -5.79
CA SER A 116 -17.81 10.65 -4.68
C SER A 116 -19.18 10.92 -4.04
N LEU A 117 -20.26 10.89 -4.83
CA LEU A 117 -21.61 11.06 -4.31
C LEU A 117 -22.01 9.88 -3.41
N LEU A 118 -21.84 8.63 -3.86
CA LEU A 118 -22.10 7.43 -3.06
C LEU A 118 -21.25 7.40 -1.79
N ASP A 119 -19.98 7.80 -1.86
CA ASP A 119 -19.09 7.91 -0.69
C ASP A 119 -19.65 8.86 0.38
N SER A 120 -20.34 9.93 -0.03
CA SER A 120 -20.85 10.99 0.86
C SER A 120 -22.29 10.77 1.35
N MET A 121 -23.04 9.88 0.71
CA MET A 121 -24.46 9.66 1.02
C MET A 121 -24.63 8.70 2.20
N HIS A 122 -25.38 9.14 3.22
CA HIS A 122 -25.74 8.27 4.36
C HIS A 122 -26.94 7.36 4.07
N THR A 123 -27.82 7.79 3.15
CA THR A 123 -28.99 7.03 2.71
C THR A 123 -28.79 6.58 1.26
N PRO A 124 -28.94 5.29 0.95
CA PRO A 124 -28.90 4.81 -0.42
C PRO A 124 -29.92 5.49 -1.33
N PHE A 125 -29.66 5.48 -2.63
CA PHE A 125 -30.66 5.89 -3.62
C PHE A 125 -31.92 5.02 -3.51
N SER A 126 -33.08 5.66 -3.62
CA SER A 126 -34.34 4.96 -3.74
C SER A 126 -34.41 4.17 -5.06
N PRO A 127 -35.22 3.10 -5.15
CA PRO A 127 -35.36 2.34 -6.39
C PRO A 127 -35.74 3.20 -7.61
N SER A 128 -36.55 4.24 -7.42
CA SER A 128 -36.92 5.19 -8.48
C SER A 128 -35.74 6.08 -8.95
N GLU A 129 -34.85 6.45 -8.04
CA GLU A 129 -33.63 7.20 -8.36
C GLU A 129 -32.62 6.30 -9.10
N VAL A 130 -32.43 5.06 -8.63
CA VAL A 130 -31.57 4.07 -9.31
C VAL A 130 -32.07 3.81 -10.73
N LYS A 131 -33.39 3.64 -10.93
CA LYS A 131 -34.00 3.55 -12.28
C LYS A 131 -33.69 4.76 -13.14
N SER A 132 -33.83 5.96 -12.60
CA SER A 132 -33.55 7.21 -13.31
C SER A 132 -32.08 7.31 -13.75
N LEU A 133 -31.15 7.01 -12.85
CA LEU A 133 -29.70 7.05 -13.12
C LEU A 133 -29.30 5.97 -14.14
N LEU A 134 -29.79 4.74 -13.98
CA LEU A 134 -29.48 3.65 -14.92
C LEU A 134 -30.05 3.92 -16.31
N HIS A 135 -31.27 4.42 -16.42
CA HIS A 135 -31.86 4.78 -17.71
C HIS A 135 -31.04 5.86 -18.43
N GLN A 136 -30.56 6.87 -17.69
CA GLN A 136 -29.70 7.92 -18.25
C GLN A 136 -28.34 7.38 -18.70
N LEU A 137 -27.73 6.48 -17.93
CA LEU A 137 -26.49 5.80 -18.29
C LEU A 137 -26.65 4.98 -19.57
N LEU A 138 -27.69 4.15 -19.65
CA LEU A 138 -27.98 3.32 -20.82
C LEU A 138 -28.33 4.17 -22.05
N SER A 139 -29.07 5.27 -21.88
CA SER A 139 -29.36 6.21 -22.98
C SER A 139 -28.07 6.86 -23.52
N GLY A 140 -27.11 7.18 -22.66
CA GLY A 140 -25.79 7.64 -23.08
C GLY A 140 -25.01 6.57 -23.86
N LEU A 141 -25.03 5.32 -23.39
CA LEU A 141 -24.38 4.20 -24.07
C LEU A 141 -25.03 3.86 -25.41
N GLU A 142 -26.36 3.94 -25.52
CA GLU A 142 -27.08 3.73 -26.80
C GLU A 142 -26.63 4.74 -27.85
N TYR A 143 -26.47 6.00 -27.43
CA TYR A 143 -25.91 7.03 -28.31
C TYR A 143 -24.46 6.72 -28.70
N CYS A 144 -23.58 6.35 -27.76
CA CYS A 144 -22.21 5.95 -28.10
C CYS A 144 -22.17 4.79 -29.10
N HIS A 145 -22.96 3.75 -28.85
CA HIS A 145 -22.93 2.51 -29.63
C HIS A 145 -23.54 2.71 -31.03
N SER A 146 -24.58 3.52 -31.16
CA SER A 146 -25.14 3.92 -32.47
C SER A 146 -24.19 4.77 -33.30
N HIS A 147 -23.22 5.45 -32.67
CA HIS A 147 -22.14 6.19 -33.32
C HIS A 147 -20.85 5.38 -33.45
N SER A 148 -20.95 4.05 -33.30
CA SER A 148 -19.84 3.12 -33.40
C SER A 148 -18.70 3.37 -32.40
N VAL A 149 -18.99 3.90 -31.21
CA VAL A 149 -18.03 4.17 -30.13
C VAL A 149 -18.21 3.17 -28.99
N ILE A 150 -17.12 2.55 -28.53
CA ILE A 150 -17.06 1.79 -27.26
C ILE A 150 -16.31 2.63 -26.23
N HIS A 151 -16.84 2.77 -25.02
CA HIS A 151 -16.24 3.60 -23.97
C HIS A 151 -14.98 2.97 -23.37
N ARG A 152 -15.04 1.68 -22.99
CA ARG A 152 -13.93 0.86 -22.46
C ARG A 152 -13.33 1.26 -21.10
N ASP A 153 -13.87 2.25 -20.40
CA ASP A 153 -13.51 2.56 -19.01
C ASP A 153 -14.70 3.16 -18.24
N LEU A 154 -15.86 2.51 -18.33
CA LEU A 154 -17.05 2.97 -17.61
C LEU A 154 -16.95 2.56 -16.13
N LYS A 155 -17.13 3.52 -15.23
CA LYS A 155 -17.03 3.36 -13.76
C LYS A 155 -17.73 4.53 -13.06
N LEU A 156 -18.02 4.39 -11.77
CA LEU A 156 -18.68 5.45 -10.99
C LEU A 156 -17.96 6.83 -11.10
N PRO A 157 -16.62 6.93 -11.01
CA PRO A 157 -15.90 8.20 -11.23
C PRO A 157 -16.05 8.83 -12.63
N ASN A 158 -16.44 8.03 -13.64
CA ASN A 158 -16.62 8.48 -15.02
C ASN A 158 -18.09 8.73 -15.37
N ALA A 159 -19.00 8.60 -14.39
CA ALA A 159 -20.41 8.97 -14.50
C ALA A 159 -20.66 10.23 -13.65
N LEU A 160 -20.67 11.38 -14.30
CA LEU A 160 -20.82 12.68 -13.66
C LEU A 160 -22.30 13.05 -13.48
N LEU A 161 -22.62 13.84 -12.47
CA LEU A 161 -23.97 14.30 -12.19
C LEU A 161 -24.01 15.83 -12.15
N THR A 162 -24.95 16.43 -12.89
CA THR A 162 -25.23 17.86 -12.80
C THR A 162 -26.13 18.17 -11.60
N ARG A 163 -26.20 19.44 -11.20
CA ARG A 163 -27.16 19.94 -10.20
C ARG A 163 -28.61 19.65 -10.59
N SER A 164 -28.94 19.54 -11.88
CA SER A 164 -30.29 19.18 -12.31
C SER A 164 -30.58 17.67 -12.25
N GLY A 165 -29.66 16.87 -11.70
CA GLY A 165 -29.77 15.41 -11.63
C GLY A 165 -29.49 14.70 -12.95
N GLN A 166 -28.89 15.40 -13.92
CA GLN A 166 -28.58 14.82 -15.22
C GLN A 166 -27.24 14.08 -15.16
N LEU A 167 -27.27 12.78 -15.46
CA LEU A 167 -26.06 11.96 -15.54
C LEU A 167 -25.35 12.18 -16.89
N LYS A 168 -24.04 12.39 -16.87
CA LYS A 168 -23.19 12.56 -18.05
C LYS A 168 -21.99 11.62 -18.01
N ILE A 169 -21.84 10.80 -19.05
CA ILE A 169 -20.68 9.93 -19.24
C ILE A 169 -19.46 10.80 -19.64
N ALA A 170 -18.33 10.57 -18.98
CA ALA A 170 -17.09 11.30 -19.18
C ALA A 170 -15.87 10.39 -19.31
N ASP A 171 -14.72 10.98 -19.68
CA ASP A 171 -13.41 10.34 -19.88
C ASP A 171 -13.35 9.33 -21.05
N PHE A 172 -13.29 9.87 -22.26
CA PHE A 172 -13.20 9.08 -23.50
C PHE A 172 -11.74 8.81 -23.92
N GLY A 173 -10.77 8.98 -23.02
CA GLY A 173 -9.34 8.76 -23.28
C GLY A 173 -9.02 7.32 -23.71
N LEU A 174 -9.80 6.35 -23.21
CA LEU A 174 -9.75 4.95 -23.64
C LEU A 174 -10.80 4.60 -24.70
N ALA A 175 -11.68 5.49 -25.13
CA ALA A 175 -12.72 5.14 -26.08
C ALA A 175 -12.16 4.80 -27.47
N ARG A 176 -12.88 3.96 -28.23
CA ARG A 176 -12.45 3.53 -29.56
C ARG A 176 -13.62 3.30 -30.50
N LEU A 177 -13.40 3.58 -31.78
CA LEU A 177 -14.34 3.25 -32.83
C LEU A 177 -14.30 1.75 -33.12
N PHE A 178 -15.47 1.10 -33.12
CA PHE A 178 -15.61 -0.28 -33.55
C PHE A 178 -16.19 -0.33 -34.97
N HIS A 179 -15.83 -1.37 -35.71
CA HIS A 179 -16.22 -1.54 -37.11
C HIS A 179 -16.63 -2.99 -37.35
N LYS A 180 -17.35 -3.23 -38.45
CA LYS A 180 -17.57 -4.56 -39.01
C LYS A 180 -16.85 -4.62 -40.36
N PRO A 181 -15.88 -5.54 -40.59
CA PRO A 181 -15.44 -6.61 -39.68
C PRO A 181 -14.68 -6.08 -38.45
N ALA A 182 -14.72 -6.85 -37.37
CA ALA A 182 -14.03 -6.51 -36.12
C ALA A 182 -12.51 -6.45 -36.36
N ARG A 183 -11.84 -5.54 -35.66
CA ARG A 183 -10.38 -5.43 -35.67
C ARG A 183 -9.85 -5.73 -34.27
N PRO A 184 -8.69 -6.41 -34.14
CA PRO A 184 -8.07 -6.63 -32.85
C PRO A 184 -7.82 -5.32 -32.08
N MET A 185 -8.13 -5.33 -30.79
CA MET A 185 -7.96 -4.24 -29.85
C MET A 185 -7.26 -4.74 -28.58
N THR A 186 -6.58 -3.84 -27.87
CA THR A 186 -5.85 -4.17 -26.64
C THR A 186 -6.81 -4.60 -25.52
N PRO A 187 -6.57 -5.74 -24.84
CA PRO A 187 -7.43 -6.26 -23.78
C PRO A 187 -7.20 -5.60 -22.40
N GLN A 188 -6.01 -5.06 -22.14
CA GLN A 188 -5.65 -4.36 -20.89
C GLN A 188 -6.27 -2.95 -20.81
N VAL A 189 -7.59 -2.89 -20.82
CA VAL A 189 -8.41 -1.67 -20.68
C VAL A 189 -9.47 -1.88 -19.61
N ALA A 190 -10.17 -0.81 -19.24
CA ALA A 190 -11.07 -0.74 -18.10
C ALA A 190 -10.40 -0.94 -16.73
N THR A 191 -10.92 -0.22 -15.74
CA THR A 191 -10.58 -0.41 -14.33
C THR A 191 -11.03 -1.80 -13.87
N LEU A 192 -10.18 -2.54 -13.15
CA LEU A 192 -10.35 -3.98 -12.88
C LEU A 192 -11.73 -4.35 -12.29
N TRP A 193 -12.28 -3.54 -11.39
CA TRP A 193 -13.58 -3.79 -10.74
C TRP A 193 -14.77 -3.81 -11.69
N TYR A 194 -14.66 -3.12 -12.83
CA TYR A 194 -15.69 -2.99 -13.86
C TYR A 194 -15.31 -3.76 -15.13
N ARG A 195 -14.15 -4.43 -15.13
CA ARG A 195 -13.60 -5.09 -16.32
C ARG A 195 -14.42 -6.34 -16.65
N ALA A 196 -14.86 -6.44 -17.90
CA ALA A 196 -15.62 -7.59 -18.37
C ALA A 196 -14.77 -8.88 -18.41
N PRO A 197 -15.35 -10.08 -18.18
CA PRO A 197 -14.62 -11.33 -18.16
C PRO A 197 -13.79 -11.58 -19.42
N GLU A 198 -14.32 -11.25 -20.60
CA GLU A 198 -13.59 -11.40 -21.87
C GLU A 198 -12.30 -10.59 -21.94
N LEU A 199 -12.25 -9.42 -21.29
CA LEU A 199 -11.03 -8.62 -21.22
C LEU A 199 -10.03 -9.22 -20.21
N ILE A 200 -10.52 -9.73 -19.08
CA ILE A 200 -9.68 -10.41 -18.06
C ILE A 200 -9.05 -11.67 -18.67
N PHE A 201 -9.82 -12.43 -19.46
CA PHE A 201 -9.34 -13.64 -20.13
C PHE A 201 -8.55 -13.35 -21.43
N GLY A 202 -8.27 -12.08 -21.75
CA GLY A 202 -7.34 -11.69 -22.81
C GLY A 202 -7.92 -11.65 -24.22
N ALA A 203 -9.24 -11.56 -24.39
CA ALA A 203 -9.87 -11.45 -25.71
C ALA A 203 -9.40 -10.18 -26.43
N THR A 204 -8.84 -10.32 -27.63
CA THR A 204 -8.42 -9.20 -28.48
C THR A 204 -9.54 -8.70 -29.39
N GLU A 205 -10.57 -9.51 -29.63
CA GLU A 205 -11.75 -9.12 -30.39
C GLU A 205 -12.95 -9.04 -29.44
N TYR A 206 -13.39 -7.82 -29.15
CA TYR A 206 -14.50 -7.56 -28.25
C TYR A 206 -15.47 -6.53 -28.82
N SER A 207 -16.69 -6.55 -28.30
CA SER A 207 -17.83 -5.77 -28.78
C SER A 207 -18.23 -4.69 -27.76
N PRO A 208 -19.23 -3.84 -28.07
CA PRO A 208 -19.78 -2.90 -27.10
C PRO A 208 -20.34 -3.55 -25.82
N ALA A 209 -20.50 -4.88 -25.79
CA ALA A 209 -20.94 -5.65 -24.63
C ALA A 209 -20.07 -5.44 -23.37
N ILE A 210 -18.80 -5.03 -23.51
CA ILE A 210 -17.94 -4.74 -22.34
C ILE A 210 -18.44 -3.52 -21.54
N ASP A 211 -19.04 -2.54 -22.21
CA ASP A 211 -19.63 -1.37 -21.54
C ASP A 211 -20.91 -1.77 -20.78
N LEU A 212 -21.66 -2.76 -21.28
CA LEU A 212 -22.86 -3.27 -20.61
C LEU A 212 -22.53 -4.08 -19.36
N TRP A 213 -21.42 -4.81 -19.37
CA TRP A 213 -20.89 -5.43 -18.15
C TRP A 213 -20.54 -4.38 -17.10
N SER A 214 -19.81 -3.33 -17.52
CA SER A 214 -19.43 -2.22 -16.65
C SER A 214 -20.67 -1.51 -16.08
N ALA A 215 -21.71 -1.31 -16.90
CA ALA A 215 -22.99 -0.76 -16.48
C ALA A 215 -23.73 -1.68 -15.50
N GLY A 216 -23.63 -3.00 -15.65
CA GLY A 216 -24.13 -3.99 -14.69
C GLY A 216 -23.44 -3.89 -13.33
N CYS A 217 -22.12 -3.70 -13.31
CA CYS A 217 -21.37 -3.46 -12.07
C CYS A 217 -21.82 -2.16 -11.38
N ILE A 218 -21.92 -1.06 -12.13
CA ILE A 218 -22.44 0.23 -11.62
C ILE A 218 -23.87 0.05 -11.07
N PHE A 219 -24.72 -0.68 -11.78
CA PHE A 219 -26.09 -0.94 -11.33
C PHE A 219 -26.12 -1.70 -10.00
N GLY A 220 -25.29 -2.74 -9.86
CA GLY A 220 -25.12 -3.47 -8.60
C GLY A 220 -24.64 -2.59 -7.44
N GLU A 221 -23.71 -1.67 -7.70
CA GLU A 221 -23.23 -0.70 -6.69
C GLU A 221 -24.31 0.28 -6.28
N LEU A 222 -25.10 0.80 -7.23
CA LEU A 222 -26.23 1.70 -6.94
C LEU A 222 -27.32 1.00 -6.11
N LEU A 223 -27.56 -0.30 -6.35
CA LEU A 223 -28.55 -1.09 -5.60
C LEU A 223 -28.08 -1.43 -4.19
N THR A 224 -26.80 -1.74 -4.02
CA THR A 224 -26.27 -2.25 -2.74
C THR A 224 -25.63 -1.19 -1.87
N HIS A 225 -25.33 -0.02 -2.43
CA HIS A 225 -24.59 1.04 -1.77
C HIS A 225 -23.29 0.51 -1.13
N ARG A 226 -22.56 -0.31 -1.88
CA ARG A 226 -21.20 -0.82 -1.59
C ARG A 226 -20.52 -1.24 -2.90
N PRO A 227 -19.17 -1.34 -2.95
CA PRO A 227 -18.48 -1.85 -4.13
C PRO A 227 -18.95 -3.26 -4.50
N PHE A 228 -19.24 -3.51 -5.77
CA PHE A 228 -19.94 -4.72 -6.18
C PHE A 228 -19.00 -5.92 -6.38
N MET A 229 -17.87 -5.73 -7.08
CA MET A 229 -16.81 -6.75 -7.28
C MET A 229 -15.41 -6.11 -7.23
N PRO A 230 -14.89 -5.75 -6.04
CA PRO A 230 -13.66 -4.95 -5.90
C PRO A 230 -12.37 -5.79 -5.86
N GLY A 231 -12.04 -6.55 -6.91
CA GLY A 231 -10.82 -7.37 -6.95
C GLY A 231 -9.53 -6.53 -7.08
N LYS A 232 -8.45 -6.95 -6.42
CA LYS A 232 -7.13 -6.28 -6.47
C LYS A 232 -6.19 -6.91 -7.49
N THR A 233 -6.42 -8.17 -7.85
CA THR A 233 -5.68 -8.92 -8.87
C THR A 233 -6.66 -9.52 -9.88
N GLU A 234 -6.19 -9.88 -11.08
CA GLU A 234 -7.05 -10.52 -12.09
C GLU A 234 -7.64 -11.85 -11.58
N GLN A 235 -6.87 -12.61 -10.80
CA GLN A 235 -7.34 -13.84 -10.15
C GLN A 235 -8.45 -13.54 -9.13
N GLU A 236 -8.24 -12.58 -8.22
CA GLU A 236 -9.25 -12.20 -7.23
C GLU A 236 -10.52 -11.64 -7.89
N GLN A 237 -10.38 -10.90 -8.99
CA GLN A 237 -11.53 -10.43 -9.76
C GLN A 237 -12.31 -11.60 -10.37
N VAL A 238 -11.64 -12.61 -10.91
CA VAL A 238 -12.28 -13.84 -11.40
C VAL A 238 -12.99 -14.55 -10.26
N ASP A 239 -12.35 -14.72 -9.11
CA ASP A 239 -12.95 -15.39 -7.95
C ASP A 239 -14.23 -14.68 -7.49
N LEU A 240 -14.23 -13.33 -7.44
CA LEU A 240 -15.43 -12.55 -7.11
C LEU A 240 -16.55 -12.71 -8.16
N ILE A 241 -16.21 -12.74 -9.45
CA ILE A 241 -17.19 -12.96 -10.52
C ILE A 241 -17.78 -14.38 -10.40
N VAL A 242 -16.94 -15.40 -10.18
CA VAL A 242 -17.36 -16.79 -9.97
C VAL A 242 -18.27 -16.92 -8.75
N ASP A 243 -17.96 -16.22 -7.66
CA ASP A 243 -18.76 -16.22 -6.44
C ASP A 243 -20.12 -15.58 -6.65
N MET A 244 -20.20 -14.59 -7.53
CA MET A 244 -21.41 -13.82 -7.79
C MET A 244 -22.35 -14.48 -8.81
N ILE A 245 -21.82 -14.97 -9.93
CA ILE A 245 -22.64 -15.49 -11.05
C ILE A 245 -22.35 -16.97 -11.40
N GLY A 246 -21.49 -17.63 -10.63
CA GLY A 246 -21.08 -19.02 -10.84
C GLY A 246 -19.89 -19.16 -11.80
N ALA A 247 -19.25 -20.33 -11.81
CA ALA A 247 -18.09 -20.60 -12.67
C ALA A 247 -18.45 -20.62 -14.17
N PRO A 248 -17.63 -20.03 -15.06
CA PRO A 248 -17.84 -20.14 -16.50
C PRO A 248 -17.58 -21.58 -16.95
N THR A 249 -18.38 -22.04 -17.90
CA THR A 249 -18.24 -23.37 -18.51
C THR A 249 -18.44 -23.27 -20.01
N GLU A 250 -17.96 -24.25 -20.79
CA GLU A 250 -18.20 -24.33 -22.23
C GLU A 250 -19.71 -24.34 -22.60
N ARG A 251 -20.58 -24.73 -21.66
CA ARG A 251 -22.04 -24.63 -21.83
C ARG A 251 -22.55 -23.19 -21.74
N ILE A 252 -22.02 -22.41 -20.80
CA ILE A 252 -22.46 -21.02 -20.52
C ILE A 252 -21.78 -20.05 -21.50
N TRP A 253 -20.52 -20.30 -21.84
CA TRP A 253 -19.71 -19.51 -22.74
C TRP A 253 -18.92 -20.44 -23.67
N PRO A 254 -19.52 -20.85 -24.81
CA PRO A 254 -18.83 -21.66 -25.80
C PRO A 254 -17.58 -20.95 -26.33
N GLY A 255 -16.44 -21.63 -26.33
CA GLY A 255 -15.13 -21.08 -26.72
C GLY A 255 -14.37 -20.40 -25.58
N PHE A 256 -14.86 -20.48 -24.35
CA PHE A 256 -14.23 -19.90 -23.18
C PHE A 256 -12.79 -20.41 -22.97
N GLN A 257 -12.55 -21.72 -23.10
CA GLN A 257 -11.22 -22.31 -22.92
C GLN A 257 -10.21 -21.90 -24.00
N GLN A 258 -10.68 -21.33 -25.11
CA GLN A 258 -9.83 -20.88 -26.21
C GLN A 258 -9.29 -19.46 -25.98
N LEU A 259 -9.74 -18.77 -24.93
CA LEU A 259 -9.26 -17.44 -24.59
C LEU A 259 -7.83 -17.50 -24.06
N PRO A 260 -6.94 -16.54 -24.44
CA PRO A 260 -5.51 -16.65 -24.17
C PRO A 260 -5.12 -16.83 -22.71
N VAL A 261 -5.87 -16.23 -21.79
CA VAL A 261 -5.55 -16.22 -20.34
C VAL A 261 -6.42 -17.21 -19.56
N ALA A 262 -7.49 -17.75 -20.15
CA ALA A 262 -8.40 -18.67 -19.45
C ALA A 262 -7.71 -19.95 -18.90
N PRO A 263 -6.76 -20.59 -19.61
CA PRO A 263 -6.02 -21.74 -19.06
C PRO A 263 -5.01 -21.39 -17.95
N LEU A 264 -4.66 -20.11 -17.80
CA LEU A 264 -3.62 -19.65 -16.86
C LEU A 264 -4.18 -19.23 -15.50
N LEU A 265 -5.47 -18.90 -15.44
CA LEU A 265 -6.15 -18.49 -14.22
C LEU A 265 -6.84 -19.69 -13.56
N HIS A 266 -6.79 -19.74 -12.24
CA HIS A 266 -7.50 -20.77 -11.48
C HIS A 266 -9.00 -20.45 -11.46
N ILE A 267 -9.85 -21.43 -11.75
CA ILE A 267 -11.31 -21.27 -11.72
C ILE A 267 -11.89 -22.36 -10.83
N ALA A 268 -12.53 -21.93 -9.74
CA ALA A 268 -13.16 -22.83 -8.79
C ALA A 268 -14.40 -23.51 -9.41
N ASN A 269 -14.21 -24.69 -9.99
CA ASN A 269 -15.27 -25.45 -10.68
C ASN A 269 -16.37 -26.00 -9.74
N ASN A 270 -16.23 -25.82 -8.42
CA ASN A 270 -17.20 -26.28 -7.42
C ASN A 270 -18.30 -25.24 -7.08
N LYS A 271 -18.33 -24.07 -7.73
CA LYS A 271 -19.35 -23.03 -7.55
C LYS A 271 -20.22 -22.84 -8.80
N PRO A 272 -21.16 -23.77 -9.11
CA PRO A 272 -21.96 -23.69 -10.34
C PRO A 272 -23.18 -22.75 -10.25
N PHE A 273 -23.43 -22.14 -9.08
CA PHE A 273 -24.67 -21.43 -8.81
C PHE A 273 -24.54 -19.92 -9.01
N ASN A 274 -25.57 -19.31 -9.60
CA ASN A 274 -25.69 -17.87 -9.69
C ASN A 274 -26.28 -17.32 -8.38
N ASN A 275 -25.50 -16.47 -7.72
CA ASN A 275 -25.82 -15.92 -6.39
C ASN A 275 -26.28 -14.44 -6.45
N LEU A 276 -26.57 -13.88 -7.63
CA LEU A 276 -26.92 -12.46 -7.75
C LEU A 276 -28.14 -12.08 -6.90
N LYS A 277 -29.16 -12.94 -6.82
CA LYS A 277 -30.34 -12.70 -5.98
C LYS A 277 -29.98 -12.61 -4.48
N LEU A 278 -28.93 -13.30 -4.05
CA LEU A 278 -28.40 -13.21 -2.68
C LEU A 278 -27.54 -11.96 -2.49
N ALA A 279 -26.82 -11.54 -3.53
CA ALA A 279 -25.96 -10.35 -3.50
C ALA A 279 -26.74 -9.03 -3.46
N VAL A 280 -27.92 -8.98 -4.10
CA VAL A 280 -28.88 -7.87 -4.06
C VAL A 280 -30.20 -8.30 -3.41
N PRO A 281 -30.25 -8.49 -2.08
CA PRO A 281 -31.48 -8.90 -1.42
C PRO A 281 -32.53 -7.78 -1.49
N HIS A 282 -33.81 -8.15 -1.37
CA HIS A 282 -34.94 -7.21 -1.30
C HIS A 282 -35.20 -6.34 -2.54
N VAL A 283 -34.68 -6.73 -3.72
CA VAL A 283 -35.02 -6.11 -5.00
C VAL A 283 -36.09 -6.88 -5.76
N SER A 284 -36.73 -6.25 -6.74
CA SER A 284 -37.75 -6.90 -7.57
C SER A 284 -37.16 -8.02 -8.45
N THR A 285 -38.02 -8.92 -8.92
CA THR A 285 -37.63 -9.95 -9.90
C THR A 285 -37.07 -9.32 -11.17
N ASN A 286 -37.70 -8.25 -11.70
CA ASN A 286 -37.21 -7.59 -12.91
C ASN A 286 -35.86 -6.89 -12.69
N THR A 287 -35.58 -6.37 -11.48
CA THR A 287 -34.27 -5.84 -11.12
C THR A 287 -33.20 -6.94 -11.23
N THR A 288 -33.47 -8.10 -10.63
CA THR A 288 -32.56 -9.25 -10.64
C THR A 288 -32.35 -9.78 -12.07
N LEU A 289 -33.41 -9.84 -12.89
CA LEU A 289 -33.34 -10.28 -14.28
C LEU A 289 -32.51 -9.32 -15.15
N LEU A 290 -32.71 -8.01 -15.02
CA LEU A 290 -31.91 -7.02 -15.75
C LEU A 290 -30.43 -7.12 -15.36
N LEU A 291 -30.13 -7.19 -14.06
CA LEU A 291 -28.76 -7.30 -13.57
C LEU A 291 -28.06 -8.57 -14.08
N ASN A 292 -28.76 -9.71 -14.07
CA ASN A 292 -28.28 -10.97 -14.67
C ASN A 292 -27.98 -10.84 -16.16
N ALA A 293 -28.87 -10.17 -16.90
CA ALA A 293 -28.73 -10.01 -18.34
C ALA A 293 -27.56 -9.08 -18.72
N LEU A 294 -27.25 -8.09 -17.88
CA LEU A 294 -26.06 -7.24 -18.00
C LEU A 294 -24.76 -7.96 -17.61
N LEU A 295 -24.80 -8.84 -16.61
CA LEU A 295 -23.65 -9.60 -16.10
C LEU A 295 -23.56 -11.02 -16.69
N THR A 296 -24.01 -11.20 -17.93
CA THR A 296 -23.88 -12.48 -18.64
C THR A 296 -22.46 -12.68 -19.16
N TYR A 297 -21.83 -13.83 -18.87
CA TYR A 297 -20.47 -14.16 -19.30
C TYR A 297 -20.26 -14.03 -20.81
N ASN A 298 -21.06 -14.75 -21.61
CA ASN A 298 -20.90 -14.78 -23.06
C ASN A 298 -21.28 -13.41 -23.66
N PRO A 299 -20.34 -12.65 -24.26
CA PRO A 299 -20.60 -11.31 -24.77
C PRO A 299 -21.67 -11.28 -25.88
N SER A 300 -21.82 -12.36 -26.63
CA SER A 300 -22.82 -12.49 -27.71
C SER A 300 -24.24 -12.76 -27.20
N LYS A 301 -24.37 -13.17 -25.93
CA LYS A 301 -25.66 -13.39 -25.25
C LYS A 301 -25.98 -12.29 -24.25
N ARG A 302 -24.99 -11.47 -23.87
CA ARG A 302 -25.17 -10.32 -22.98
C ARG A 302 -26.14 -9.32 -23.61
N LEU A 303 -26.99 -8.74 -22.77
CA LEU A 303 -28.07 -7.86 -23.21
C LEU A 303 -27.52 -6.66 -23.99
N SER A 304 -28.13 -6.33 -25.13
CA SER A 304 -27.80 -5.11 -25.85
C SER A 304 -28.36 -3.88 -25.12
N VAL A 305 -27.77 -2.71 -25.36
CA VAL A 305 -28.24 -1.47 -24.73
C VAL A 305 -29.70 -1.13 -25.06
N HIS A 306 -30.11 -1.37 -26.30
CA HIS A 306 -31.50 -1.18 -26.73
C HIS A 306 -32.46 -2.11 -25.97
N ALA A 307 -32.13 -3.40 -25.89
CA ALA A 307 -32.93 -4.37 -25.14
C ALA A 307 -32.92 -4.11 -23.62
N ALA A 308 -31.84 -3.50 -23.09
CA ALA A 308 -31.78 -3.08 -21.70
C ALA A 308 -32.74 -1.92 -21.42
N LEU A 309 -32.81 -0.91 -22.30
CA LEU A 309 -33.75 0.21 -22.19
C LEU A 309 -35.21 -0.24 -22.28
N ASP A 310 -35.50 -1.27 -23.08
CA ASP A 310 -36.84 -1.86 -23.20
C ASP A 310 -37.19 -2.87 -22.09
N HIS A 311 -36.32 -3.08 -21.12
CA HIS A 311 -36.53 -4.10 -20.09
C HIS A 311 -37.71 -3.74 -19.14
N PRO A 312 -38.55 -4.72 -18.73
CA PRO A 312 -39.69 -4.51 -17.80
C PRO A 312 -39.37 -3.76 -16.49
N TYR A 313 -38.10 -3.79 -16.06
CA TYR A 313 -37.59 -3.05 -14.90
C TYR A 313 -37.90 -1.53 -14.95
N PHE A 314 -37.88 -0.92 -16.14
CA PHE A 314 -38.16 0.51 -16.29
C PHE A 314 -39.66 0.86 -16.24
N TYR A 315 -40.52 -0.13 -16.41
CA TYR A 315 -41.98 0.04 -16.47
C TYR A 315 -42.69 -0.42 -15.19
N GLU A 316 -42.02 -1.21 -14.33
CA GLU A 316 -42.59 -1.63 -13.05
C GLU A 316 -42.55 -0.52 -11.99
N MET A 317 -43.41 -0.63 -10.98
CA MET A 317 -43.43 0.29 -9.84
C MET A 317 -42.26 0.03 -8.87
N PRO A 318 -41.70 1.08 -8.23
CA PRO A 318 -41.99 2.48 -8.48
C PRO A 318 -41.34 2.96 -9.79
N THR A 319 -41.96 3.90 -10.50
CA THR A 319 -41.43 4.43 -11.77
C THR A 319 -40.18 5.27 -11.54
N ALA A 320 -39.39 5.48 -12.60
CA ALA A 320 -38.19 6.31 -12.53
C ALA A 320 -38.52 7.76 -12.13
N THR A 321 -37.83 8.28 -11.11
CA THR A 321 -38.00 9.68 -10.68
C THR A 321 -37.44 10.62 -11.75
N ARG A 322 -38.09 11.77 -11.98
CA ARG A 322 -37.53 12.80 -12.86
C ARG A 322 -36.23 13.36 -12.25
N PRO A 323 -35.17 13.61 -13.04
CA PRO A 323 -33.88 14.11 -12.54
C PRO A 323 -33.95 15.29 -11.56
N THR A 324 -34.95 16.16 -11.71
CA THR A 324 -35.16 17.35 -10.88
C THR A 324 -35.83 17.09 -9.52
N LEU A 325 -36.20 15.84 -9.20
CA LEU A 325 -37.04 15.47 -8.05
C LEU A 325 -36.38 14.45 -7.11
N TYR A 326 -35.06 14.26 -7.18
CA TYR A 326 -34.35 13.39 -6.24
C TYR A 326 -34.60 13.85 -4.78
N SER A 327 -35.03 12.92 -3.92
CA SER A 327 -35.70 13.20 -2.63
C SER A 327 -34.76 13.09 -1.41
N SER A 328 -33.53 12.61 -1.62
CA SER A 328 -32.43 12.61 -0.64
C SER A 328 -31.80 14.03 -0.58
N PRO A 329 -31.00 14.45 0.43
CA PRO A 329 -30.47 15.83 0.54
C PRO A 329 -29.39 16.17 -0.52
N VAL A 330 -29.50 15.59 -1.71
CA VAL A 330 -28.76 15.80 -2.96
C VAL A 330 -28.80 17.28 -3.41
N MET A 331 -29.59 18.14 -2.77
CA MET A 331 -29.82 19.51 -3.20
C MET A 331 -29.65 20.59 -2.12
N THR A 332 -29.21 20.26 -0.89
CA THR A 332 -28.90 21.32 0.09
C THR A 332 -27.51 21.88 -0.19
N VAL A 333 -27.45 23.18 -0.50
CA VAL A 333 -26.28 23.99 -0.93
C VAL A 333 -25.07 23.92 0.03
N HIS A 334 -25.15 23.20 1.16
CA HIS A 334 -24.09 23.06 2.16
C HIS A 334 -23.18 21.82 2.00
N GLN A 335 -23.55 20.81 1.20
CA GLN A 335 -22.67 19.64 0.95
C GLN A 335 -21.75 19.82 -0.27
N PHE A 336 -22.06 20.72 -1.19
CA PHE A 336 -21.30 20.91 -2.44
C PHE A 336 -20.01 21.74 -2.30
N ASN A 337 -19.74 22.34 -1.14
CA ASN A 337 -18.59 23.22 -0.92
C ASN A 337 -17.48 22.61 -0.05
N LYS A 338 -17.56 21.33 0.34
CA LYS A 338 -16.63 20.73 1.33
C LYS A 338 -15.62 19.70 0.82
N HIS A 339 -15.64 19.28 -0.44
CA HIS A 339 -14.64 18.31 -0.93
C HIS A 339 -14.07 18.68 -2.29
N THR A 340 -12.97 19.44 -2.31
CA THR A 340 -12.10 19.59 -3.49
C THR A 340 -10.63 19.60 -3.07
N SER A 341 -10.16 18.51 -2.44
CA SER A 341 -8.72 18.36 -2.11
C SER A 341 -8.30 16.93 -1.76
N THR A 342 -8.46 15.97 -2.68
CA THR A 342 -7.66 14.72 -2.70
C THR A 342 -7.61 14.13 -4.11
N PRO A 343 -6.47 13.61 -4.60
CA PRO A 343 -6.41 12.80 -5.83
C PRO A 343 -7.24 11.51 -5.70
N VAL A 344 -7.95 11.14 -6.76
CA VAL A 344 -8.69 9.88 -6.84
C VAL A 344 -7.72 8.74 -7.15
N THR A 345 -7.20 8.10 -6.11
CA THR A 345 -6.73 6.71 -6.17
C THR A 345 -7.65 5.87 -5.32
N CYS A 346 -8.50 5.08 -5.97
CA CYS A 346 -9.42 4.10 -5.38
C CYS A 346 -10.27 4.63 -4.20
N SER A 347 -11.55 4.91 -4.48
CA SER A 347 -12.57 5.53 -3.61
C SER A 347 -12.43 5.21 -2.10
N SER A 348 -12.61 6.24 -1.29
CA SER A 348 -12.54 6.21 0.18
C SER A 348 -13.52 5.22 0.82
N TYR A 349 -14.59 4.91 0.08
CA TYR A 349 -15.60 3.89 0.38
C TYR A 349 -15.05 2.48 0.59
N ALA A 350 -14.02 2.10 -0.17
CA ALA A 350 -13.42 0.77 -0.04
C ALA A 350 -12.62 0.61 1.27
N ARG A 351 -12.12 1.72 1.85
CA ARG A 351 -11.45 1.69 3.17
C ARG A 351 -12.45 1.68 4.32
N HIS A 352 -13.57 2.38 4.18
CA HIS A 352 -14.56 2.52 5.26
C HIS A 352 -15.34 1.21 5.51
N TYR A 353 -15.69 0.46 4.47
CA TYR A 353 -16.40 -0.82 4.62
C TYR A 353 -15.57 -1.95 5.25
N LEU A 354 -14.25 -1.83 5.27
CA LEU A 354 -13.34 -2.80 5.91
C LEU A 354 -13.07 -2.48 7.39
N THR A 355 -13.64 -1.41 7.94
CA THR A 355 -13.36 -0.98 9.32
C THR A 355 -14.63 -0.58 10.09
N LYS A 356 -15.10 -1.52 10.93
CA LYS A 356 -15.97 -1.39 12.13
C LYS A 356 -17.47 -1.70 12.00
N HIS A 357 -17.86 -2.78 12.70
CA HIS A 357 -18.95 -2.76 13.67
C HIS A 357 -18.34 -2.83 15.08
N VAL A 358 -18.81 -1.99 15.99
CA VAL A 358 -19.13 -2.25 17.42
C VAL A 358 -19.58 -0.90 18.01
N GLN A 359 -20.80 -0.88 18.54
CA GLN A 359 -21.44 0.22 19.28
C GLN A 359 -21.39 -0.06 20.79
N VAL A 360 -21.91 0.91 21.57
CA VAL A 360 -22.54 0.83 22.92
C VAL A 360 -21.66 1.41 24.07
N PRO A 361 -22.18 2.16 25.07
CA PRO A 361 -23.09 3.32 25.05
C PRO A 361 -22.65 4.49 26.01
N HIS A 362 -23.45 5.55 26.03
CA HIS A 362 -23.56 6.68 26.99
C HIS A 362 -23.50 6.26 28.50
N ASP A 363 -23.06 7.07 29.47
CA ASP A 363 -23.63 8.38 29.85
C ASP A 363 -22.76 9.27 30.79
N SER A 364 -23.17 10.54 30.86
CA SER A 364 -22.73 11.69 31.69
C SER A 364 -22.78 11.46 33.23
N GLN A 365 -22.26 12.28 34.17
CA GLN A 365 -22.04 13.73 34.29
C GLN A 365 -21.37 14.04 35.67
N ALA A 366 -20.81 15.25 35.81
CA ALA A 366 -20.85 16.14 36.98
C ALA A 366 -19.49 16.64 37.52
N ALA A 367 -19.46 17.97 37.65
CA ALA A 367 -18.32 18.87 37.80
C ALA A 367 -18.02 19.25 39.26
N THR A 368 -16.91 19.97 39.46
CA THR A 368 -16.88 21.10 40.39
C THR A 368 -15.96 22.21 39.87
N ASN A 369 -16.51 23.43 39.89
CA ASN A 369 -16.04 24.64 39.24
C ASN A 369 -15.01 25.41 40.07
N VAL A 370 -14.11 26.14 39.39
CA VAL A 370 -13.67 27.49 39.82
C VAL A 370 -13.72 28.47 38.63
N VAL A 371 -14.53 29.49 38.85
CA VAL A 371 -14.93 30.73 38.13
C VAL A 371 -13.74 31.73 38.03
N MET A 372 -13.53 32.63 37.06
CA MET A 372 -14.25 33.08 35.85
C MET A 372 -13.32 33.99 35.01
N THR A 373 -13.47 33.96 33.68
CA THR A 373 -13.72 35.14 32.82
C THR A 373 -14.30 34.63 31.49
N LYS A 374 -15.33 35.30 30.97
CA LYS A 374 -16.21 34.89 29.85
C LYS A 374 -15.48 34.19 28.67
N GLN A 375 -15.33 32.87 28.75
CA GLN A 375 -15.03 32.01 27.60
C GLN A 375 -16.36 31.61 26.96
N SER A 376 -16.47 31.74 25.64
CA SER A 376 -17.52 31.06 24.89
C SER A 376 -17.49 29.58 25.27
N GLU A 377 -18.62 29.01 25.69
CA GLU A 377 -18.71 27.57 25.96
C GLU A 377 -18.15 26.81 24.76
N ALA A 378 -17.04 26.10 24.97
CA ALA A 378 -16.43 25.27 23.94
C ALA A 378 -17.46 24.21 23.54
N THR A 379 -18.02 24.33 22.35
CA THR A 379 -18.95 23.35 21.81
C THR A 379 -18.22 22.03 21.59
N LYS A 380 -18.85 20.91 21.97
CA LYS A 380 -18.31 19.56 21.66
C LYS A 380 -18.23 19.32 20.15
N ASP A 381 -19.13 19.96 19.40
CA ASP A 381 -19.20 19.86 17.95
C ASP A 381 -18.35 20.93 17.26
N ILE A 382 -17.82 20.58 16.07
CA ILE A 382 -17.17 21.52 15.16
C ILE A 382 -18.25 22.32 14.44
N THR A 383 -18.34 23.60 14.73
CA THR A 383 -19.34 24.50 14.16
C THR A 383 -18.88 25.13 12.85
N THR A 384 -19.83 25.53 12.00
CA THR A 384 -19.54 26.27 10.77
C THR A 384 -18.86 27.62 11.05
N ALA A 385 -19.20 28.26 12.16
CA ALA A 385 -18.58 29.52 12.58
C ALA A 385 -17.08 29.34 12.91
N GLN A 386 -16.73 28.28 13.66
CA GLN A 386 -15.32 27.93 13.92
C GLN A 386 -14.57 27.64 12.62
N LEU A 387 -15.15 26.85 11.70
CA LEU A 387 -14.51 26.54 10.42
C LEU A 387 -14.27 27.79 9.56
N SER A 388 -15.19 28.76 9.57
CA SER A 388 -15.00 30.04 8.88
C SER A 388 -13.84 30.81 9.50
N SER A 389 -13.80 30.91 10.83
CA SER A 389 -12.71 31.58 11.55
C SER A 389 -11.34 30.94 11.25
N TYR A 390 -11.26 29.60 11.24
CA TYR A 390 -10.01 28.89 10.91
C TYR A 390 -9.55 29.16 9.48
N LYS A 391 -10.50 29.24 8.54
CA LYS A 391 -10.20 29.59 7.15
C LYS A 391 -9.67 31.02 7.03
N ASP A 392 -10.31 31.97 7.68
CA ASP A 392 -9.90 33.39 7.62
C ASP A 392 -8.51 33.57 8.22
N GLU A 393 -8.21 32.90 9.34
CA GLU A 393 -6.87 32.87 9.94
C GLU A 393 -5.85 32.21 8.99
N PHE A 394 -6.19 31.07 8.39
CA PHE A 394 -5.34 30.38 7.42
C PHE A 394 -5.02 31.25 6.21
N ASP A 395 -6.04 31.89 5.61
CA ASP A 395 -5.91 32.73 4.42
C ASP A 395 -5.20 34.06 4.71
N SER A 396 -5.14 34.50 5.97
CA SER A 396 -4.40 35.71 6.35
C SER A 396 -2.87 35.54 6.25
N ASP A 397 -2.37 34.31 6.37
CA ASP A 397 -0.94 34.00 6.29
C ASP A 397 -0.52 33.65 4.85
N VAL A 398 0.29 34.52 4.23
CA VAL A 398 0.83 34.30 2.87
C VAL A 398 1.66 33.02 2.79
N LYS A 399 2.33 32.62 3.88
CA LYS A 399 3.09 31.37 3.95
C LYS A 399 2.19 30.15 3.76
N ASN A 400 1.01 30.14 4.39
CA ASN A 400 0.03 29.05 4.24
C ASN A 400 -0.48 28.94 2.81
N LYS A 401 -0.71 30.09 2.15
CA LYS A 401 -1.08 30.14 0.73
C LYS A 401 0.03 29.60 -0.17
N LEU A 402 1.28 30.00 0.05
CA LEU A 402 2.44 29.49 -0.69
C LEU A 402 2.63 27.98 -0.47
N ALA A 403 2.60 27.53 0.78
CA ALA A 403 2.67 26.12 1.15
C ALA A 403 1.57 25.30 0.44
N THR A 404 0.34 25.83 0.36
CA THR A 404 -0.75 25.19 -0.39
C THR A 404 -0.43 25.04 -1.87
N LEU A 405 0.14 26.06 -2.52
CA LEU A 405 0.47 26.01 -3.95
C LEU A 405 1.55 24.98 -4.28
N THR A 406 2.52 24.78 -3.39
CA THR A 406 3.64 23.86 -3.57
C THR A 406 3.30 22.46 -3.06
N ILE A 407 2.94 22.32 -1.79
CA ILE A 407 2.80 21.04 -1.10
C ILE A 407 1.59 20.23 -1.59
N SER A 408 0.50 20.88 -2.06
CA SER A 408 -0.70 20.15 -2.52
C SER A 408 -0.51 19.32 -3.79
N ARG A 409 0.66 19.41 -4.44
CA ARG A 409 0.97 18.78 -5.74
C ARG A 409 2.10 17.75 -5.67
N GLU A 410 2.77 17.63 -4.52
CA GLU A 410 3.96 16.81 -4.32
C GLU A 410 3.91 16.10 -2.96
N SER A 411 4.77 15.10 -2.73
CA SER A 411 4.93 14.52 -1.39
C SER A 411 5.65 15.48 -0.45
N TYR A 412 5.37 15.40 0.86
CA TYR A 412 6.09 16.19 1.86
C TYR A 412 7.61 15.95 1.80
N THR A 413 8.02 14.70 1.57
CA THR A 413 9.42 14.33 1.46
C THR A 413 10.15 15.00 0.30
N ASN A 414 9.44 15.32 -0.79
CA ASN A 414 10.02 15.98 -1.95
C ASN A 414 9.91 17.50 -1.85
N ALA A 415 8.77 18.01 -1.35
CA ALA A 415 8.46 19.43 -1.32
C ALA A 415 9.19 20.18 -0.18
N LEU A 416 9.46 19.51 0.93
CA LEU A 416 9.98 20.09 2.16
C LEU A 416 11.38 19.58 2.53
N GLU A 417 12.06 18.95 1.57
CA GLU A 417 13.41 18.40 1.80
C GLU A 417 14.40 19.55 2.04
N ASN A 418 15.01 19.56 3.22
CA ASN A 418 16.01 20.54 3.58
C ASN A 418 17.34 20.22 2.89
N ARG A 419 17.71 21.04 1.90
CA ARG A 419 18.94 20.86 1.12
C ARG A 419 20.21 21.00 1.97
N GLU A 420 20.19 21.86 2.99
CA GLU A 420 21.38 22.15 3.81
C GLU A 420 21.88 20.90 4.55
N VAL A 421 20.97 20.02 4.99
CA VAL A 421 21.30 18.75 5.64
C VAL A 421 22.25 17.89 4.78
N PHE A 422 22.05 17.87 3.46
CA PHE A 422 22.93 17.11 2.56
C PHE A 422 24.30 17.76 2.36
N LEU A 423 24.36 19.09 2.42
CA LEU A 423 25.61 19.84 2.27
C LEU A 423 26.47 19.70 3.52
N GLU A 424 25.84 19.72 4.70
CA GLU A 424 26.49 19.55 6.00
C GLU A 424 26.95 18.11 6.27
N HIS A 425 26.22 17.12 5.73
CA HIS A 425 26.47 15.70 5.99
C HIS A 425 26.71 14.88 4.72
N PRO A 426 27.81 15.13 3.98
CA PRO A 426 28.13 14.32 2.80
C PRO A 426 28.43 12.86 3.18
N PRO A 427 28.21 11.89 2.27
CA PRO A 427 28.40 10.45 2.50
C PRO A 427 29.89 10.04 2.51
N VAL A 428 30.70 10.75 3.27
CA VAL A 428 32.15 10.53 3.45
C VAL A 428 32.41 10.38 4.94
N PHE A 429 33.19 9.37 5.31
CA PHE A 429 33.36 8.96 6.71
C PHE A 429 34.84 8.86 7.07
N SER A 430 35.22 9.29 8.29
CA SER A 430 36.62 9.26 8.74
C SER A 430 37.09 7.84 9.04
N ASN A 431 36.17 6.97 9.47
CA ASN A 431 36.41 5.58 9.78
C ASN A 431 35.34 4.73 9.08
N LYS A 432 35.75 3.77 8.26
CA LYS A 432 34.86 2.77 7.68
C LYS A 432 35.52 1.40 7.72
N LEU A 433 34.71 0.35 7.63
CA LEU A 433 35.23 -1.01 7.51
C LEU A 433 36.10 -1.15 6.25
N ALA A 434 37.12 -2.01 6.33
CA ALA A 434 38.07 -2.20 5.25
C ALA A 434 37.49 -2.93 4.02
N ILE A 435 36.35 -3.61 4.19
CA ILE A 435 35.72 -4.42 3.16
C ILE A 435 34.31 -3.88 2.92
N ASP A 436 33.99 -3.63 1.66
CA ASP A 436 32.64 -3.37 1.18
C ASP A 436 32.12 -4.64 0.51
N ALA A 437 30.93 -5.10 0.87
CA ALA A 437 30.28 -6.27 0.29
C ALA A 437 29.20 -5.85 -0.73
N PRO A 438 28.84 -6.73 -1.69
CA PRO A 438 27.69 -6.48 -2.56
C PRO A 438 26.41 -6.31 -1.74
N ILE A 439 25.67 -5.24 -1.99
CA ILE A 439 24.45 -4.94 -1.23
C ILE A 439 23.38 -6.02 -1.45
N THR A 440 22.64 -6.30 -0.38
CA THR A 440 21.57 -7.31 -0.36
C THR A 440 20.19 -6.68 -0.62
N ASN A 441 19.21 -7.52 -0.96
CA ASN A 441 17.82 -7.07 -1.16
C ASN A 441 16.83 -8.07 -0.55
N GLN A 442 16.02 -7.62 0.42
CA GLN A 442 14.97 -8.40 1.05
C GLN A 442 13.64 -8.40 0.28
N PHE A 443 13.52 -7.53 -0.73
CA PHE A 443 12.32 -7.35 -1.54
C PHE A 443 11.07 -7.07 -0.67
N SER A 444 9.94 -7.70 -0.97
CA SER A 444 8.67 -7.53 -0.26
C SER A 444 8.54 -8.55 0.88
N SER A 445 9.49 -8.52 1.82
CA SER A 445 9.48 -9.32 3.04
C SER A 445 10.04 -8.53 4.23
N GLY A 446 9.62 -8.86 5.44
CA GLY A 446 10.08 -8.25 6.70
C GLY A 446 11.37 -8.87 7.27
N ARG A 447 12.25 -9.41 6.43
CA ARG A 447 13.42 -10.19 6.85
C ARG A 447 14.65 -9.36 7.24
N CYS A 448 14.52 -8.05 7.44
CA CYS A 448 15.66 -7.14 7.60
C CYS A 448 16.63 -7.54 8.73
N TRP A 449 16.12 -8.10 9.83
CA TRP A 449 16.94 -8.62 10.93
C TRP A 449 17.82 -9.80 10.52
N LEU A 450 17.31 -10.73 9.72
CA LEU A 450 18.08 -11.85 9.15
C LEU A 450 19.14 -11.32 8.17
N PHE A 451 18.77 -10.37 7.30
CA PHE A 451 19.71 -9.75 6.37
C PHE A 451 20.84 -9.03 7.11
N ALA A 452 20.51 -8.19 8.10
CA ALA A 452 21.51 -7.48 8.89
C ALA A 452 22.41 -8.44 9.68
N GLY A 453 21.87 -9.50 10.29
CA GLY A 453 22.65 -10.51 11.00
C GLY A 453 23.60 -11.28 10.06
N LEU A 454 23.10 -11.71 8.90
CA LEU A 454 23.92 -12.39 7.88
C LEU A 454 24.94 -11.45 7.22
N ASN A 455 24.66 -10.15 7.11
CA ASN A 455 25.61 -9.14 6.64
C ASN A 455 26.78 -8.96 7.61
N MET A 456 26.55 -9.06 8.92
CA MET A 456 27.64 -9.09 9.90
C MET A 456 28.54 -10.32 9.68
N LEU A 457 27.94 -11.50 9.57
CA LEU A 457 28.67 -12.77 9.42
C LEU A 457 29.47 -12.84 8.12
N ARG A 458 28.86 -12.44 7.00
CA ARG A 458 29.53 -12.51 5.69
C ARG A 458 30.75 -11.60 5.62
N LEU A 459 30.73 -10.43 6.26
CA LEU A 459 31.89 -9.51 6.28
C LEU A 459 33.10 -10.17 6.96
N LYS A 460 32.87 -10.93 8.03
CA LYS A 460 33.94 -11.69 8.70
C LYS A 460 34.49 -12.79 7.82
N MET A 461 33.62 -13.58 7.18
CA MET A 461 34.04 -14.62 6.24
C MET A 461 34.78 -14.07 5.02
N MET A 462 34.29 -12.97 4.44
CA MET A 462 34.95 -12.32 3.30
C MET A 462 36.36 -11.85 3.66
N LYS A 463 36.56 -11.37 4.88
CA LYS A 463 37.89 -11.02 5.39
C LYS A 463 38.77 -12.25 5.56
N GLU A 464 38.25 -13.29 6.20
CA GLU A 464 38.99 -14.50 6.57
C GLU A 464 39.46 -15.30 5.35
N TYR A 465 38.58 -15.47 4.36
CA TYR A 465 38.85 -16.25 3.15
C TYR A 465 39.24 -15.38 1.95
N SER A 466 39.49 -14.08 2.17
CA SER A 466 39.87 -13.12 1.12
C SER A 466 38.91 -13.18 -0.09
N LEU A 467 37.60 -13.00 0.14
CA LEU A 467 36.56 -13.08 -0.90
C LEU A 467 36.18 -11.71 -1.45
N ASP A 468 35.87 -11.64 -2.75
CA ASP A 468 35.33 -10.43 -3.40
C ASP A 468 33.83 -10.26 -3.13
N SER A 469 33.09 -11.36 -3.04
CA SER A 469 31.66 -11.36 -2.81
C SER A 469 31.23 -12.60 -2.04
N LEU A 470 30.34 -12.42 -1.06
CA LEU A 470 29.65 -13.50 -0.39
C LEU A 470 28.25 -13.04 0.03
N GLU A 471 27.29 -13.92 -0.13
CA GLU A 471 26.01 -13.85 0.57
C GLU A 471 25.75 -15.18 1.26
N LEU A 472 25.26 -15.10 2.50
CA LEU A 472 24.70 -16.24 3.22
C LEU A 472 23.19 -16.30 2.95
N SER A 473 22.61 -17.50 2.95
CA SER A 473 21.21 -17.71 2.61
C SER A 473 20.27 -17.16 3.68
N GLN A 474 19.65 -16.03 3.39
CA GLN A 474 18.54 -15.50 4.16
C GLN A 474 17.29 -16.40 4.07
N PRO A 475 16.95 -16.99 2.89
CA PRO A 475 15.90 -18.00 2.76
C PRO A 475 16.04 -19.18 3.73
N TYR A 476 17.26 -19.65 3.99
CA TYR A 476 17.53 -20.81 4.84
C TYR A 476 17.07 -20.55 6.27
N LEU A 477 17.51 -19.44 6.86
CA LEU A 477 17.09 -19.06 8.21
C LEU A 477 15.61 -18.68 8.25
N PHE A 478 15.08 -18.08 7.19
CA PHE A 478 13.67 -17.74 7.09
C PHE A 478 12.75 -18.97 7.14
N PHE A 479 13.14 -20.08 6.51
CA PHE A 479 12.41 -21.34 6.60
C PHE A 479 12.28 -21.81 8.05
N TYR A 480 13.41 -21.89 8.76
CA TYR A 480 13.44 -22.39 10.14
C TYR A 480 12.77 -21.43 11.10
N ASP A 481 12.95 -20.13 10.92
CA ASP A 481 12.27 -19.10 11.73
C ASP A 481 10.75 -19.26 11.69
N LYS A 482 10.18 -19.40 10.49
CA LYS A 482 8.72 -19.57 10.33
C LYS A 482 8.21 -20.86 10.95
N LEU A 483 8.95 -21.95 10.80
CA LEU A 483 8.61 -23.24 11.41
C LEU A 483 8.69 -23.19 12.93
N GLU A 484 9.73 -22.56 13.47
CA GLU A 484 9.94 -22.41 14.91
C GLU A 484 8.93 -21.45 15.53
N LYS A 485 8.66 -20.30 14.90
CA LYS A 485 7.59 -19.38 15.33
C LYS A 485 6.23 -20.05 15.36
N SER A 486 5.95 -20.92 14.38
CA SER A 486 4.72 -21.72 14.39
C SER A 486 4.64 -22.64 15.61
N ASN A 487 5.76 -23.29 15.97
CA ASN A 487 5.85 -24.11 17.17
C ASN A 487 5.76 -23.28 18.47
N TRP A 488 6.46 -22.14 18.53
CA TRP A 488 6.42 -21.18 19.63
C TRP A 488 5.01 -20.65 19.88
N PHE A 489 4.31 -20.23 18.82
CA PHE A 489 2.93 -19.81 18.89
C PHE A 489 2.03 -20.91 19.49
N LEU A 490 2.16 -22.16 19.03
CA LEU A 490 1.35 -23.26 19.56
C LEU A 490 1.65 -23.54 21.03
N GLU A 491 2.91 -23.47 21.47
CA GLU A 491 3.25 -23.58 22.90
C GLU A 491 2.71 -22.41 23.72
N ASN A 492 2.71 -21.18 23.19
CA ASN A 492 2.10 -20.04 23.87
C ASN A 492 0.59 -20.20 23.99
N ILE A 493 -0.10 -20.70 22.97
CA ILE A 493 -1.54 -21.02 23.06
C ILE A 493 -1.79 -22.08 24.13
N LEU A 494 -0.92 -23.09 24.25
CA LEU A 494 -1.00 -24.11 25.30
C LEU A 494 -0.75 -23.52 26.70
N ALA A 495 0.13 -22.51 26.81
CA ALA A 495 0.41 -21.82 28.07
C ALA A 495 -0.73 -20.89 28.50
N THR A 496 -1.52 -20.38 27.55
CA THR A 496 -2.62 -19.43 27.80
C THR A 496 -4.00 -20.09 27.61
N LEU A 497 -4.14 -21.40 27.81
CA LEU A 497 -5.41 -22.10 27.57
C LEU A 497 -6.56 -21.58 28.46
N ASP A 498 -6.23 -21.25 29.71
CA ASP A 498 -7.14 -20.74 30.72
C ASP A 498 -7.49 -19.25 30.56
N ASP A 499 -6.73 -18.51 29.74
CA ASP A 499 -6.97 -17.09 29.48
C ASP A 499 -8.21 -16.87 28.60
N GLU A 500 -8.92 -15.75 28.79
CA GLU A 500 -10.06 -15.37 27.96
C GLU A 500 -9.67 -15.18 26.48
N LEU A 501 -10.48 -15.71 25.56
CA LEU A 501 -10.19 -15.65 24.11
C LEU A 501 -10.12 -14.21 23.59
N ASP A 502 -11.01 -13.34 24.05
CA ASP A 502 -11.05 -11.90 23.75
C ASP A 502 -10.13 -11.08 24.66
N GLY A 503 -9.43 -11.74 25.59
CA GLY A 503 -8.38 -11.15 26.40
C GLY A 503 -7.22 -10.62 25.57
N ARG A 504 -6.57 -9.57 26.08
CA ARG A 504 -5.52 -8.82 25.35
C ARG A 504 -4.34 -9.70 24.92
N VAL A 505 -3.93 -10.66 25.77
CA VAL A 505 -2.79 -11.57 25.49
C VAL A 505 -3.12 -12.53 24.35
N VAL A 506 -4.26 -13.23 24.43
CA VAL A 506 -4.67 -14.19 23.41
C VAL A 506 -4.92 -13.49 22.07
N GLN A 507 -5.60 -12.33 22.07
CA GLN A 507 -5.79 -11.53 20.85
C GLN A 507 -4.47 -11.00 20.27
N TYR A 508 -3.48 -10.67 21.12
CA TYR A 508 -2.14 -10.28 20.66
C TYR A 508 -1.44 -11.44 19.94
N LEU A 509 -1.43 -12.64 20.52
CA LEU A 509 -0.88 -13.86 19.89
C LEU A 509 -1.55 -14.17 18.55
N LEU A 510 -2.88 -14.01 18.47
CA LEU A 510 -3.66 -14.28 17.26
C LEU A 510 -3.49 -13.20 16.18
N LYS A 511 -3.04 -11.99 16.53
CA LYS A 511 -2.92 -10.86 15.59
C LYS A 511 -1.91 -11.13 14.50
N ASP A 512 -0.71 -11.58 14.86
CA ASP A 512 0.40 -11.83 13.94
C ASP A 512 1.29 -12.98 14.43
N PRO A 513 0.82 -14.24 14.32
CA PRO A 513 1.47 -15.39 14.96
C PRO A 513 2.82 -15.77 14.34
N ILE A 514 3.06 -15.33 13.10
CA ILE A 514 4.25 -15.69 12.31
C ILE A 514 4.79 -14.49 11.53
N GLY A 515 4.75 -13.27 12.08
CA GLY A 515 5.32 -12.10 11.42
C GLY A 515 6.77 -12.35 10.97
N ASP A 516 7.19 -11.75 9.85
CA ASP A 516 8.54 -11.91 9.29
C ASP A 516 9.65 -11.41 10.23
N GLY A 517 9.33 -10.41 11.05
CA GLY A 517 10.27 -9.72 11.92
C GLY A 517 10.77 -10.53 13.11
N GLY A 518 11.93 -10.14 13.65
CA GLY A 518 12.55 -10.84 14.76
C GLY A 518 13.66 -10.01 15.40
N GLN A 519 14.19 -10.52 16.50
CA GLN A 519 15.20 -9.84 17.33
C GLN A 519 16.57 -10.53 17.20
N TRP A 520 17.61 -9.92 17.75
CA TRP A 520 18.96 -10.49 17.71
C TRP A 520 19.05 -11.87 18.37
N ASP A 521 18.52 -12.05 19.58
CA ASP A 521 18.61 -13.36 20.27
C ASP A 521 17.83 -14.46 19.53
N MET A 522 16.75 -14.09 18.84
CA MET A 522 16.03 -14.99 17.92
C MET A 522 16.89 -15.42 16.73
N PHE A 523 17.78 -14.54 16.25
CA PHE A 523 18.73 -14.85 15.18
C PHE A 523 19.82 -15.79 15.69
N VAL A 524 20.37 -15.52 16.88
CA VAL A 524 21.34 -16.39 17.56
C VAL A 524 20.75 -17.79 17.77
N ALA A 525 19.52 -17.88 18.26
CA ALA A 525 18.84 -19.16 18.47
C ALA A 525 18.72 -20.00 17.20
N LEU A 526 18.49 -19.36 16.04
CA LEU A 526 18.39 -20.05 14.77
C LEU A 526 19.75 -20.57 14.29
N ILE A 527 20.79 -19.73 14.31
CA ILE A 527 22.12 -20.15 13.82
C ILE A 527 22.79 -21.15 14.75
N GLU A 528 22.54 -21.11 16.05
CA GLU A 528 23.07 -22.10 16.99
C GLU A 528 22.40 -23.47 16.83
N LYS A 529 21.14 -23.49 16.39
CA LYS A 529 20.38 -24.73 16.18
C LYS A 529 20.54 -25.31 14.78
N TYR A 530 20.53 -24.45 13.75
CA TYR A 530 20.47 -24.86 12.34
C TYR A 530 21.74 -24.50 11.56
N GLY A 531 22.57 -23.58 12.06
CA GLY A 531 23.72 -23.06 11.32
C GLY A 531 23.33 -22.10 10.21
N VAL A 532 24.21 -21.95 9.23
CA VAL A 532 23.99 -21.11 8.04
C VAL A 532 24.51 -21.82 6.80
N VAL A 533 24.10 -21.35 5.62
CA VAL A 533 24.62 -21.86 4.35
C VAL A 533 24.92 -20.70 3.40
N PRO A 534 25.85 -20.85 2.43
CA PRO A 534 25.98 -19.92 1.32
C PRO A 534 24.67 -19.78 0.56
N LYS A 535 24.37 -18.58 0.05
CA LYS A 535 23.11 -18.29 -0.65
C LYS A 535 22.89 -19.18 -1.87
N GLU A 536 23.97 -19.58 -2.55
CA GLU A 536 23.94 -20.49 -3.70
C GLU A 536 23.43 -21.89 -3.34
N SER A 537 23.61 -22.33 -2.09
CA SER A 537 23.15 -23.65 -1.62
C SER A 537 21.66 -23.69 -1.30
N TYR A 538 21.03 -22.53 -1.07
CA TYR A 538 19.60 -22.41 -0.84
C TYR A 538 19.12 -21.00 -1.26
N PRO A 539 18.77 -20.80 -2.54
CA PRO A 539 18.51 -19.47 -3.11
C PRO A 539 17.12 -18.92 -2.74
N GLU A 540 16.87 -17.67 -3.16
CA GLU A 540 15.54 -17.06 -3.04
C GLU A 540 14.49 -17.80 -3.88
N THR A 541 13.27 -17.89 -3.36
CA THR A 541 12.08 -18.28 -4.11
C THR A 541 11.14 -17.07 -4.27
N TYR A 542 10.03 -17.24 -4.99
CA TYR A 542 8.99 -16.23 -5.05
C TYR A 542 8.52 -15.82 -3.65
N HIS A 543 8.28 -16.79 -2.76
CA HIS A 543 7.70 -16.55 -1.44
C HIS A 543 8.70 -16.02 -0.42
N THR A 544 10.00 -16.23 -0.60
CA THR A 544 10.99 -15.54 0.25
C THR A 544 11.09 -14.06 -0.10
N SER A 545 10.95 -13.71 -1.38
CA SER A 545 10.94 -12.32 -1.86
C SER A 545 9.57 -11.63 -1.80
N ASN A 546 8.50 -12.39 -1.53
CA ASN A 546 7.11 -11.93 -1.41
C ASN A 546 6.31 -12.83 -0.44
N SER A 547 6.52 -12.64 0.86
CA SER A 547 6.06 -13.54 1.93
C SER A 547 4.55 -13.50 2.19
N GLY A 548 3.87 -12.41 1.82
CA GLY A 548 2.49 -12.16 2.25
C GLY A 548 1.48 -13.27 1.94
N GLN A 549 1.58 -13.97 0.81
CA GLN A 549 0.66 -15.07 0.50
C GLN A 549 0.88 -16.30 1.40
N MET A 550 2.15 -16.68 1.59
CA MET A 550 2.54 -17.82 2.43
C MET A 550 2.19 -17.53 3.91
N ASP A 551 2.49 -16.32 4.37
CA ASP A 551 2.21 -15.89 5.73
C ASP A 551 0.72 -15.88 6.05
N ASN A 552 -0.12 -15.42 5.12
CA ASN A 552 -1.57 -15.48 5.29
C ASN A 552 -2.08 -16.92 5.41
N LEU A 553 -1.53 -17.84 4.62
CA LEU A 553 -1.93 -19.25 4.65
C LEU A 553 -1.53 -19.92 5.97
N VAL A 554 -0.28 -19.78 6.39
CA VAL A 554 0.21 -20.35 7.66
C VAL A 554 -0.51 -19.71 8.85
N THR A 555 -0.69 -18.39 8.86
CA THR A 555 -1.46 -17.67 9.90
C THR A 555 -2.89 -18.21 10.01
N SER A 556 -3.57 -18.46 8.88
CA SER A 556 -4.91 -19.04 8.87
C SER A 556 -4.94 -20.42 9.56
N ARG A 557 -3.97 -21.30 9.22
CA ARG A 557 -3.84 -22.62 9.87
C ARG A 557 -3.54 -22.52 11.35
N LEU A 558 -2.63 -21.65 11.76
CA LEU A 558 -2.29 -21.45 13.18
C LEU A 558 -3.48 -20.96 14.01
N ARG A 559 -4.28 -20.03 13.49
CA ARG A 559 -5.52 -19.58 14.17
C ARG A 559 -6.53 -20.71 14.31
N GLU A 560 -6.65 -21.56 13.30
CA GLU A 560 -7.50 -22.76 13.36
C GLU A 560 -6.99 -23.77 14.39
N TYR A 561 -5.69 -24.01 14.45
CA TYR A 561 -5.08 -24.87 15.47
C TYR A 561 -5.26 -24.32 16.87
N ALA A 562 -5.12 -23.00 17.06
CA ALA A 562 -5.38 -22.36 18.35
C ALA A 562 -6.82 -22.61 18.82
N LYS A 563 -7.80 -22.46 17.91
CA LYS A 563 -9.20 -22.81 18.18
C LYS A 563 -9.35 -24.28 18.57
N ILE A 564 -8.72 -25.20 17.84
CA ILE A 564 -8.80 -26.65 18.12
C ILE A 564 -8.25 -26.96 19.51
N LEU A 565 -7.03 -26.49 19.83
CA LEU A 565 -6.38 -26.75 21.11
C LEU A 565 -7.20 -26.23 22.29
N ARG A 566 -7.73 -25.00 22.19
CA ARG A 566 -8.57 -24.40 23.23
C ARG A 566 -9.90 -25.13 23.40
N ASN A 567 -10.57 -25.48 22.32
CA ASN A 567 -11.84 -26.22 22.38
C ASN A 567 -11.67 -27.61 23.01
N GLU A 568 -10.60 -28.31 22.67
CA GLU A 568 -10.31 -29.63 23.25
C GLU A 568 -9.90 -29.55 24.73
N HIS A 569 -9.19 -28.49 25.11
CA HIS A 569 -8.93 -28.22 26.52
C HIS A 569 -10.23 -28.00 27.31
N ALA A 570 -11.17 -27.21 26.77
CA ALA A 570 -12.49 -27.01 27.36
C ALA A 570 -13.32 -28.30 27.46
N GLN A 571 -13.00 -29.32 26.68
CA GLN A 571 -13.59 -30.68 26.76
C GLN A 571 -12.86 -31.59 27.76
N GLY A 572 -11.88 -31.07 28.51
CA GLY A 572 -11.17 -31.78 29.57
C GLY A 572 -9.90 -32.51 29.13
N LYS A 573 -9.40 -32.30 27.90
CA LYS A 573 -8.08 -32.86 27.51
C LYS A 573 -6.94 -32.14 28.24
N CYS A 574 -5.97 -32.91 28.72
CA CYS A 574 -4.79 -32.35 29.38
C CYS A 574 -3.73 -31.87 28.36
N VAL A 575 -2.84 -30.99 28.79
CA VAL A 575 -1.77 -30.41 27.94
C VAL A 575 -0.92 -31.48 27.25
N THR A 576 -0.65 -32.61 27.90
CA THR A 576 0.11 -33.73 27.31
C THR A 576 -0.61 -34.32 26.09
N GLN A 577 -1.93 -34.47 26.15
CA GLN A 577 -2.74 -34.95 25.03
C GLN A 577 -2.80 -33.92 23.90
N LEU A 578 -2.93 -32.63 24.24
CA LEU A 578 -2.96 -31.53 23.28
C LEU A 578 -1.62 -31.39 22.53
N ARG A 579 -0.49 -31.53 23.24
CA ARG A 579 0.86 -31.53 22.64
C ARG A 579 1.04 -32.66 21.62
N ALA A 580 0.35 -33.80 21.76
CA ALA A 580 0.42 -34.87 20.77
C ALA A 580 -0.17 -34.46 19.41
N HIS A 581 -1.16 -33.55 19.39
CA HIS A 581 -1.74 -33.01 18.16
C HIS A 581 -0.80 -32.03 17.45
N LYS A 582 0.04 -31.32 18.20
CA LYS A 582 1.01 -30.34 17.68
C LYS A 582 1.90 -30.93 16.59
N ARG A 583 2.28 -32.21 16.71
CA ARG A 583 3.11 -32.90 15.70
C ARG A 583 2.47 -32.84 14.31
N HIS A 584 1.18 -33.15 14.20
CA HIS A 584 0.48 -33.13 12.92
C HIS A 584 0.28 -31.70 12.40
N MET A 585 -0.02 -30.76 13.30
CA MET A 585 -0.14 -29.34 12.98
C MET A 585 1.17 -28.78 12.39
N LEU A 586 2.31 -29.10 13.00
CA LEU A 586 3.63 -28.69 12.50
C LEU A 586 4.04 -29.41 11.22
N GLU A 587 3.60 -30.65 11.02
CA GLU A 587 3.81 -31.36 9.75
C GLU A 587 3.09 -30.64 8.59
N GLU A 588 1.87 -30.16 8.81
CA GLU A 588 1.13 -29.37 7.82
C GLU A 588 1.80 -28.02 7.57
N VAL A 589 2.25 -27.32 8.60
CA VAL A 589 3.03 -26.07 8.45
C VAL A 589 4.30 -26.33 7.65
N HIS A 590 5.09 -27.35 8.02
CA HIS A 590 6.31 -27.72 7.31
C HIS A 590 6.03 -28.03 5.83
N ARG A 591 4.93 -28.71 5.52
CA ARG A 591 4.51 -28.99 4.14
C ARG A 591 4.22 -27.71 3.36
N ILE A 592 3.54 -26.73 3.95
CA ILE A 592 3.34 -25.40 3.33
C ILE A 592 4.69 -24.73 3.07
N MET A 593 5.56 -24.68 4.09
CA MET A 593 6.88 -24.06 3.97
C MET A 593 7.75 -24.74 2.89
N ALA A 594 7.79 -26.07 2.86
CA ALA A 594 8.57 -26.83 1.88
C ALA A 594 8.05 -26.65 0.45
N ILE A 595 6.74 -26.54 0.25
CA ILE A 595 6.15 -26.25 -1.07
C ILE A 595 6.52 -24.82 -1.51
N SER A 596 6.49 -23.85 -0.59
CA SER A 596 6.74 -22.44 -0.92
C SER A 596 8.23 -22.09 -1.06
N LEU A 597 9.10 -22.71 -0.27
CA LEU A 597 10.51 -22.33 -0.14
C LEU A 597 11.49 -23.42 -0.61
N GLY A 598 11.03 -24.66 -0.81
CA GLY A 598 11.89 -25.82 -1.01
C GLY A 598 12.43 -26.38 0.31
N HIS A 599 13.01 -27.58 0.27
CA HIS A 599 13.62 -28.18 1.45
C HIS A 599 15.02 -27.61 1.73
N PRO A 600 15.31 -27.14 2.96
CA PRO A 600 16.67 -26.78 3.34
C PRO A 600 17.63 -27.98 3.20
N PRO A 601 18.88 -27.76 2.77
CA PRO A 601 19.85 -28.83 2.63
C PRO A 601 20.30 -29.37 3.99
N GLU A 602 20.37 -30.70 4.14
CA GLU A 602 20.96 -31.34 5.33
C GLU A 602 22.49 -31.30 5.29
N LYS A 603 23.05 -31.32 4.08
CA LYS A 603 24.48 -31.19 3.80
C LYS A 603 24.68 -30.37 2.54
N LEU A 604 25.81 -29.69 2.45
CA LEU A 604 26.21 -28.93 1.28
C LEU A 604 27.65 -29.26 0.87
N THR A 605 27.93 -29.02 -0.42
CA THR A 605 29.28 -28.84 -0.92
C THR A 605 29.34 -27.45 -1.53
N TRP A 606 30.24 -26.60 -1.02
CA TRP A 606 30.44 -25.25 -1.51
C TRP A 606 31.90 -25.05 -1.86
N ALA A 607 32.14 -24.63 -3.10
CA ALA A 607 33.46 -24.40 -3.63
C ALA A 607 33.56 -22.99 -4.20
N PHE A 608 34.69 -22.33 -3.99
CA PHE A 608 34.92 -20.96 -4.42
C PHE A 608 36.40 -20.71 -4.70
N TYR A 609 36.67 -19.59 -5.37
CA TYR A 609 38.01 -19.05 -5.53
C TYR A 609 38.16 -17.81 -4.64
N ASP A 610 39.29 -17.70 -3.95
CA ASP A 610 39.65 -16.45 -3.27
C ASP A 610 40.19 -15.40 -4.26
N LYS A 611 40.54 -14.20 -3.75
CA LYS A 611 41.13 -13.11 -4.54
C LYS A 611 42.44 -13.48 -5.25
N ASP A 612 43.18 -14.45 -4.71
CA ASP A 612 44.42 -14.96 -5.30
C ASP A 612 44.16 -16.08 -6.32
N LYS A 613 42.88 -16.33 -6.65
CA LYS A 613 42.40 -17.40 -7.54
C LYS A 613 42.76 -18.80 -7.04
N LYS A 614 42.96 -18.98 -5.73
CA LYS A 614 43.15 -20.28 -5.12
C LYS A 614 41.79 -20.92 -4.86
N PHE A 615 41.67 -22.19 -5.23
CA PHE A 615 40.47 -22.99 -5.02
C PHE A 615 40.32 -23.41 -3.56
N HIS A 616 39.12 -23.27 -3.02
CA HIS A 616 38.69 -23.76 -1.71
C HIS A 616 37.39 -24.55 -1.87
N GLU A 617 37.22 -25.58 -1.04
CA GLU A 617 36.01 -26.41 -1.02
C GLU A 617 35.69 -26.84 0.40
N PHE A 618 34.42 -26.72 0.79
CA PHE A 618 33.85 -27.40 1.95
C PHE A 618 32.92 -28.48 1.43
N LYS A 619 33.23 -29.73 1.73
CA LYS A 619 32.58 -30.89 1.13
C LYS A 619 31.81 -31.70 2.17
N ASP A 620 30.59 -32.10 1.79
CA ASP A 620 29.72 -32.96 2.61
C ASP A 620 29.54 -32.47 4.06
N ILE A 621 29.48 -31.14 4.23
CA ILE A 621 29.39 -30.48 5.54
C ILE A 621 27.94 -30.13 5.86
N THR A 622 27.52 -30.32 7.11
CA THR A 622 26.19 -29.85 7.55
C THR A 622 26.18 -28.33 7.72
N PRO A 623 25.02 -27.65 7.58
CA PRO A 623 24.92 -26.21 7.83
C PRO A 623 25.42 -25.77 9.22
N LEU A 624 25.19 -26.57 10.25
CA LEU A 624 25.66 -26.30 11.61
C LEU A 624 27.17 -26.43 11.75
N GLN A 625 27.78 -27.45 11.14
CA GLN A 625 29.24 -27.57 11.08
C GLN A 625 29.85 -26.43 10.27
N PHE A 626 29.25 -26.06 9.13
CA PHE A 626 29.71 -24.93 8.32
C PHE A 626 29.73 -23.62 9.14
N TYR A 627 28.69 -23.38 9.94
CA TYR A 627 28.68 -22.25 10.86
C TYR A 627 29.84 -22.32 11.89
N ARG A 628 29.91 -23.41 12.65
CA ARG A 628 30.87 -23.55 13.77
C ARG A 628 32.33 -23.57 13.30
N ASP A 629 32.60 -24.28 12.22
CA ASP A 629 33.97 -24.55 11.78
C ASP A 629 34.48 -23.49 10.80
N ASN A 630 33.60 -22.86 10.02
CA ASN A 630 34.00 -22.01 8.89
C ASN A 630 33.60 -20.54 8.99
N VAL A 631 32.50 -20.16 9.67
CA VAL A 631 32.10 -18.74 9.79
C VAL A 631 33.00 -17.98 10.76
N LYS A 632 33.58 -18.69 11.76
CA LYS A 632 34.51 -18.16 12.78
C LYS A 632 33.96 -16.95 13.55
N GLN A 633 32.64 -16.86 13.72
CA GLN A 633 31.98 -15.90 14.60
C GLN A 633 31.18 -16.66 15.65
N ASP A 634 31.44 -16.39 16.92
CA ASP A 634 30.58 -16.81 18.01
C ASP A 634 29.56 -15.70 18.29
N CYS A 635 28.31 -15.92 17.88
CA CYS A 635 27.25 -14.96 18.14
C CYS A 635 26.68 -15.06 19.56
N THR A 636 26.99 -16.12 20.33
CA THR A 636 26.61 -16.21 21.75
C THR A 636 27.46 -15.26 22.63
N ASN A 637 28.60 -14.80 22.11
CA ASN A 637 29.45 -13.79 22.73
C ASN A 637 29.01 -12.35 22.41
N THR A 638 27.74 -12.12 22.11
CA THR A 638 27.19 -10.79 21.83
C THR A 638 26.20 -10.35 22.89
N VAL A 639 25.91 -9.05 22.93
CA VAL A 639 24.97 -8.44 23.86
C VAL A 639 24.12 -7.42 23.12
N SER A 640 22.82 -7.52 23.31
CA SER A 640 21.82 -6.58 22.83
C SER A 640 21.68 -5.40 23.81
N LEU A 641 22.03 -4.20 23.34
CA LEU A 641 21.91 -2.96 24.10
C LEU A 641 20.76 -2.14 23.55
N ILE A 642 19.89 -1.63 24.43
CA ILE A 642 18.77 -0.76 24.03
C ILE A 642 18.87 0.61 24.67
N ASN A 643 18.27 1.61 24.02
CA ASN A 643 17.93 2.88 24.63
C ASN A 643 16.41 3.04 24.68
N ASP A 644 15.85 2.69 25.83
CA ASP A 644 14.46 2.94 26.20
C ASP A 644 14.40 3.97 27.33
N PRO A 645 14.21 5.26 27.02
CA PRO A 645 14.16 6.32 28.01
C PRO A 645 12.90 6.30 28.90
N ARG A 646 11.96 5.37 28.68
CA ARG A 646 10.81 5.16 29.58
C ARG A 646 11.20 4.39 30.85
N ASN A 647 12.33 3.69 30.80
CA ASN A 647 12.72 2.67 31.75
C ASN A 647 14.11 2.97 32.34
N ASP A 648 14.39 2.42 33.52
CA ASP A 648 15.67 2.61 34.20
C ASP A 648 16.85 2.08 33.36
N TYR A 649 17.96 2.81 33.39
CA TYR A 649 19.21 2.39 32.78
C TYR A 649 20.00 1.42 33.69
N MET A 650 20.97 0.71 33.11
CA MET A 650 21.79 -0.30 33.79
C MET A 650 20.95 -1.45 34.37
N LYS A 651 19.87 -1.81 33.66
CA LYS A 651 18.93 -2.87 33.99
C LYS A 651 18.76 -3.83 32.81
N LYS A 652 18.53 -5.09 33.14
CA LYS A 652 18.19 -6.15 32.19
C LYS A 652 16.69 -6.16 31.95
N TYR A 653 16.27 -6.22 30.69
CA TYR A 653 14.86 -6.30 30.29
C TYR A 653 14.64 -7.51 29.39
N THR A 654 13.41 -8.01 29.40
CA THR A 654 12.90 -8.97 28.42
C THR A 654 11.46 -8.59 28.05
N VAL A 655 10.94 -9.13 26.96
CA VAL A 655 9.55 -8.96 26.55
C VAL A 655 8.86 -10.31 26.65
N ASP A 656 7.73 -10.33 27.34
CA ASP A 656 6.95 -11.53 27.55
C ASP A 656 6.45 -12.11 26.22
N LEU A 657 6.43 -13.44 26.12
CA LEU A 657 6.01 -14.22 24.93
C LEU A 657 6.79 -13.93 23.62
N LEU A 658 7.82 -13.07 23.62
CA LEU A 658 8.64 -12.77 22.45
C LEU A 658 9.72 -13.84 22.26
N GLY A 659 9.68 -14.54 21.12
CA GLY A 659 10.64 -15.57 20.77
C GLY A 659 10.27 -16.33 19.49
N ASN A 660 11.13 -17.26 19.10
CA ASN A 660 10.90 -18.17 17.96
C ASN A 660 11.25 -19.62 18.30
N VAL A 661 12.40 -19.90 18.91
CA VAL A 661 12.85 -21.28 19.19
C VAL A 661 12.50 -21.67 20.62
N VAL A 662 11.62 -22.67 20.77
CA VAL A 662 11.25 -23.20 22.10
C VAL A 662 12.46 -23.82 22.78
N GLY A 663 12.75 -23.37 24.01
CA GLY A 663 13.89 -23.82 24.82
C GLY A 663 15.20 -23.09 24.55
N ALA A 664 15.23 -22.12 23.62
CA ALA A 664 16.34 -21.19 23.49
C ALA A 664 16.29 -20.11 24.59
N GLU A 665 17.38 -19.36 24.71
CA GLU A 665 17.45 -18.21 25.61
C GLU A 665 16.42 -17.15 25.21
N GLN A 666 15.74 -16.58 26.22
CA GLN A 666 14.75 -15.53 25.98
C GLN A 666 15.45 -14.26 25.51
N VAL A 667 14.76 -13.50 24.65
CA VAL A 667 15.23 -12.20 24.20
C VAL A 667 15.53 -11.32 25.40
N HIS A 668 16.72 -10.74 25.46
CA HIS A 668 17.12 -9.89 26.56
C HIS A 668 17.85 -8.65 26.08
N TYR A 669 17.76 -7.61 26.89
CA TYR A 669 18.30 -6.30 26.60
C TYR A 669 18.99 -5.72 27.82
N ILE A 670 20.08 -5.00 27.62
CA ILE A 670 20.61 -4.07 28.63
C ILE A 670 20.22 -2.66 28.22
N ASN A 671 19.43 -1.98 29.06
CA ASN A 671 19.03 -0.60 28.79
C ASN A 671 20.14 0.38 29.22
N LEU A 672 20.56 1.27 28.32
CA LEU A 672 21.64 2.24 28.53
C LEU A 672 21.29 3.65 28.03
N PRO A 673 21.95 4.69 28.57
CA PRO A 673 21.90 6.02 27.98
C PRO A 673 22.44 6.00 26.55
N ILE A 674 21.82 6.78 25.67
CA ILE A 674 22.13 6.78 24.23
C ILE A 674 23.59 7.17 23.94
N GLU A 675 24.18 8.04 24.76
CA GLU A 675 25.58 8.45 24.66
C GLU A 675 26.55 7.27 24.88
N GLU A 676 26.24 6.34 25.79
CA GLU A 676 27.06 5.15 25.98
C GLU A 676 26.95 4.21 24.78
N ILE A 677 25.73 4.02 24.25
CA ILE A 677 25.48 3.22 23.04
C ILE A 677 26.28 3.75 21.85
N LYS A 678 26.20 5.06 21.57
CA LYS A 678 26.96 5.71 20.49
C LYS A 678 28.46 5.51 20.66
N ARG A 679 28.97 5.72 21.89
CA ARG A 679 30.40 5.58 22.19
C ARG A 679 30.89 4.15 21.93
N TYR A 680 30.15 3.14 22.37
CA TYR A 680 30.53 1.74 22.15
C TYR A 680 30.43 1.34 20.67
N ALA A 681 29.38 1.76 19.97
CA ALA A 681 29.23 1.52 18.53
C ALA A 681 30.38 2.17 17.72
N ALA A 682 30.72 3.43 18.01
CA ALA A 682 31.83 4.11 17.35
C ALA A 682 33.17 3.41 17.61
N ALA A 683 33.40 2.92 18.83
CA ALA A 683 34.59 2.17 19.19
C ALA A 683 34.70 0.85 18.41
N ALA A 684 33.61 0.09 18.31
CA ALA A 684 33.56 -1.15 17.52
C ALA A 684 33.88 -0.90 16.03
N ILE A 685 33.28 0.13 15.44
CA ILE A 685 33.55 0.52 14.04
C ILE A 685 35.01 0.94 13.84
N LYS A 686 35.57 1.74 14.77
CA LYS A 686 37.00 2.13 14.75
C LYS A 686 37.92 0.90 14.88
N ALA A 687 37.50 -0.14 15.58
CA ALA A 687 38.19 -1.42 15.67
C ALA A 687 37.94 -2.36 14.47
N GLY A 688 37.18 -1.91 13.47
CA GLY A 688 36.90 -2.69 12.25
C GLY A 688 35.84 -3.76 12.42
N ARG A 689 34.96 -3.65 13.42
CA ARG A 689 33.80 -4.52 13.62
C ARG A 689 32.51 -3.83 13.16
N PRO A 690 31.69 -4.46 12.30
CA PRO A 690 30.35 -3.97 11.98
C PRO A 690 29.43 -4.02 13.22
N VAL A 691 28.35 -3.24 13.22
CA VAL A 691 27.38 -3.21 14.32
C VAL A 691 25.96 -3.39 13.78
N TRP A 692 25.28 -4.46 14.17
CA TRP A 692 23.85 -4.60 13.90
C TRP A 692 23.08 -3.60 14.74
N PHE A 693 22.08 -2.93 14.17
CA PHE A 693 21.22 -2.02 14.92
C PHE A 693 19.78 -2.03 14.44
N GLY A 694 18.88 -1.69 15.36
CA GLY A 694 17.45 -1.58 15.14
C GLY A 694 16.94 -0.16 15.39
N CYS A 695 16.10 0.34 14.50
CA CYS A 695 15.65 1.73 14.47
C CYS A 695 14.23 1.89 13.91
N ASP A 696 13.69 3.12 13.95
CA ASP A 696 12.48 3.50 13.22
C ASP A 696 12.82 4.16 11.87
N VAL A 697 13.11 3.35 10.85
CA VAL A 697 13.56 3.83 9.52
C VAL A 697 12.52 4.67 8.76
N GLY A 698 11.27 4.65 9.21
CA GLY A 698 10.18 5.43 8.61
C GLY A 698 10.24 6.92 8.92
N LYS A 699 11.03 7.33 9.92
CA LYS A 699 11.08 8.72 10.42
C LYS A 699 12.16 9.54 9.72
N CYS A 700 11.78 10.71 9.22
CA CYS A 700 12.65 11.75 8.62
C CYS A 700 13.79 11.18 7.75
N HIS A 701 13.42 10.44 6.71
CA HIS A 701 14.35 9.72 5.85
C HIS A 701 14.03 9.92 4.36
N SER A 702 15.06 10.27 3.58
CA SER A 702 14.97 10.44 2.12
C SER A 702 15.39 9.15 1.41
N ARG A 703 14.40 8.48 0.80
CA ARG A 703 14.59 7.19 0.11
C ARG A 703 15.54 7.28 -1.09
N ASN A 704 15.45 8.37 -1.85
CA ASN A 704 16.20 8.52 -3.10
C ASN A 704 17.66 8.90 -2.87
N LYS A 705 17.94 9.67 -1.81
CA LYS A 705 19.29 10.19 -1.51
C LYS A 705 19.98 9.45 -0.37
N GLY A 706 19.24 8.61 0.37
CA GLY A 706 19.77 7.80 1.46
C GLY A 706 20.25 8.62 2.65
N MET A 707 19.49 9.64 3.05
CA MET A 707 19.80 10.51 4.19
C MET A 707 18.77 10.33 5.30
N MET A 708 19.22 10.27 6.54
CA MET A 708 18.42 10.13 7.75
C MET A 708 18.82 11.23 8.74
N ASP A 709 17.95 12.22 8.90
CA ASP A 709 18.17 13.37 9.78
C ASP A 709 16.83 13.92 10.30
N PRO A 710 16.66 14.26 11.59
CA PRO A 710 15.38 14.75 12.13
C PRO A 710 14.88 16.04 11.46
N ASP A 711 15.81 16.90 11.01
CA ASP A 711 15.59 18.18 10.37
C ASP A 711 15.52 18.07 8.83
N LEU A 712 15.54 16.84 8.29
CA LEU A 712 15.49 16.58 6.85
C LEU A 712 14.22 17.11 6.19
N ILE A 713 13.08 17.04 6.90
CA ILE A 713 11.78 17.50 6.41
C ILE A 713 11.32 18.69 7.25
N ASP A 714 11.27 19.88 6.64
CA ASP A 714 10.96 21.13 7.35
C ASP A 714 9.44 21.34 7.56
N TYR A 715 8.87 20.54 8.46
CA TYR A 715 7.47 20.68 8.87
C TYR A 715 7.18 22.02 9.55
N ARG A 716 8.16 22.58 10.26
CA ARG A 716 7.98 23.82 11.05
C ARG A 716 7.69 24.99 10.13
N THR A 717 8.48 25.16 9.08
CA THR A 717 8.25 26.23 8.09
C THR A 717 6.96 25.99 7.32
N ALA A 718 6.63 24.75 6.98
CA ALA A 718 5.45 24.46 6.19
C ALA A 718 4.12 24.61 6.97
N PHE A 719 4.06 24.09 8.19
CA PHE A 719 2.81 23.87 8.92
C PHE A 719 2.76 24.56 10.28
N ASN A 720 3.75 25.38 10.64
CA ASN A 720 3.87 26.06 11.93
C ASN A 720 4.02 25.13 13.14
N PHE A 721 4.23 23.83 12.93
CA PHE A 721 4.55 22.88 14.00
C PHE A 721 5.65 21.94 13.54
N GLY A 722 6.37 21.38 14.50
CA GLY A 722 7.35 20.33 14.27
C GLY A 722 7.20 19.23 15.30
N PRO A 723 8.02 18.17 15.21
CA PRO A 723 8.14 17.19 16.27
C PRO A 723 8.41 17.92 17.61
N SER A 724 7.58 17.66 18.61
CA SER A 724 7.68 18.27 19.94
C SER A 724 7.67 17.23 21.06
N THR A 725 7.47 15.97 20.72
CA THR A 725 7.46 14.84 21.65
C THR A 725 8.85 14.24 21.79
N SER A 726 9.23 13.95 23.01
CA SER A 726 10.44 13.22 23.36
C SER A 726 10.40 11.77 22.87
N LYS A 727 11.56 11.12 22.77
CA LYS A 727 11.67 9.68 22.44
C LYS A 727 10.83 8.79 23.36
N ALA A 728 10.79 9.09 24.66
CA ALA A 728 9.97 8.35 25.64
C ALA A 728 8.47 8.48 25.34
N GLU A 729 7.99 9.71 25.09
CA GLU A 729 6.58 9.96 24.75
C GLU A 729 6.20 9.29 23.43
N ARG A 730 7.07 9.33 22.42
CA ARG A 730 6.80 8.65 21.14
C ARG A 730 6.64 7.15 21.29
N LEU A 731 7.44 6.51 22.14
CA LEU A 731 7.30 5.09 22.47
C LEU A 731 6.00 4.81 23.26
N GLN A 732 5.65 5.67 24.22
CA GLN A 732 4.49 5.48 25.09
C GLN A 732 3.15 5.71 24.36
N TYR A 733 3.10 6.68 23.45
CA TYR A 733 1.89 7.06 22.71
C TYR A 733 1.77 6.40 21.33
N GLY A 734 2.68 5.47 21.00
CA GLY A 734 2.61 4.67 19.77
C GLY A 734 2.98 5.44 18.49
N GLU A 735 3.75 6.52 18.60
CA GLU A 735 4.21 7.33 17.46
C GLU A 735 5.51 6.77 16.86
N SER A 736 6.36 6.12 17.65
CA SER A 736 7.59 5.49 17.18
C SER A 736 7.88 4.19 17.93
N LEU A 737 8.54 3.26 17.26
CA LEU A 737 9.02 1.98 17.76
C LEU A 737 10.05 1.42 16.76
N MET A 738 10.75 0.35 17.13
CA MET A 738 11.72 -0.27 16.23
C MET A 738 11.00 -0.98 15.06
N THR A 739 11.24 -0.51 13.84
CA THR A 739 10.58 -1.01 12.63
C THR A 739 11.52 -1.71 11.67
N HIS A 740 12.84 -1.49 11.76
CA HIS A 740 13.79 -2.05 10.78
C HIS A 740 15.19 -2.26 11.37
N ALA A 741 15.89 -3.27 10.88
CA ALA A 741 17.26 -3.59 11.25
C ALA A 741 18.23 -3.39 10.08
N MET A 742 19.41 -2.86 10.36
CA MET A 742 20.47 -2.56 9.39
C MET A 742 21.85 -2.76 10.04
N VAL A 743 22.94 -2.46 9.30
CA VAL A 743 24.31 -2.62 9.80
C VAL A 743 25.07 -1.29 9.70
N LEU A 744 25.67 -0.84 10.81
CA LEU A 744 26.64 0.25 10.81
C LEU A 744 27.96 -0.28 10.25
N THR A 745 28.52 0.43 9.26
CA THR A 745 29.77 0.07 8.57
C THR A 745 30.78 1.22 8.54
N GLY A 746 30.47 2.34 9.18
CA GLY A 746 31.35 3.49 9.25
C GLY A 746 30.81 4.59 10.16
N VAL A 747 31.71 5.46 10.59
CA VAL A 747 31.43 6.61 11.43
C VAL A 747 32.34 7.77 11.01
N HIS A 748 31.79 8.97 10.99
CA HIS A 748 32.57 10.20 10.87
C HIS A 748 32.63 10.89 12.23
N VAL A 749 33.85 11.21 12.66
CA VAL A 749 34.12 11.87 13.93
C VAL A 749 34.85 13.17 13.64
N ASP A 750 34.44 14.24 14.31
CA ASP A 750 35.14 15.52 14.36
C ASP A 750 35.68 15.73 15.78
N GLY A 751 37.01 15.71 15.92
CA GLY A 751 37.67 15.53 17.21
C GLY A 751 37.25 14.21 17.87
N ASP A 752 36.56 14.30 19.02
CA ASP A 752 35.99 13.17 19.74
C ASP A 752 34.48 12.99 19.53
N GLN A 753 33.83 13.93 18.82
CA GLN A 753 32.38 13.94 18.64
C GLN A 753 31.97 13.18 17.39
N VAL A 754 31.00 12.27 17.53
CA VAL A 754 30.40 11.61 16.36
C VAL A 754 29.46 12.58 15.64
N VAL A 755 29.60 12.65 14.33
CA VAL A 755 28.81 13.55 13.48
C VAL A 755 27.78 12.80 12.64
N ARG A 756 28.18 11.66 12.06
CA ARG A 756 27.32 10.86 11.18
C ARG A 756 27.84 9.43 11.02
N TRP A 757 26.94 8.55 10.60
CA TRP A 757 27.10 7.11 10.52
C TRP A 757 26.85 6.60 9.10
N ARG A 758 27.63 5.62 8.67
CA ARG A 758 27.43 4.92 7.40
C ARG A 758 26.67 3.62 7.66
N ILE A 759 25.59 3.43 6.92
CA ILE A 759 24.70 2.29 7.09
C ILE A 759 24.66 1.46 5.82
N GLU A 760 24.83 0.15 5.97
CA GLU A 760 24.47 -0.83 4.95
C GLU A 760 23.02 -1.29 5.16
N ASN A 761 22.20 -1.15 4.12
CA ASN A 761 20.80 -1.58 4.13
C ASN A 761 20.58 -2.84 3.26
N SER A 762 19.36 -3.36 3.24
CA SER A 762 18.96 -4.58 2.52
C SER A 762 17.82 -4.33 1.53
N TRP A 763 17.83 -3.18 0.83
CA TRP A 763 16.82 -2.83 -0.19
C TRP A 763 17.37 -2.75 -1.62
N GLY A 764 18.54 -3.33 -1.85
CA GLY A 764 19.20 -3.33 -3.15
C GLY A 764 20.01 -2.06 -3.44
N LYS A 765 20.81 -2.13 -4.50
CA LYS A 765 21.80 -1.09 -4.87
C LYS A 765 21.18 0.19 -5.41
N ASP A 766 19.97 0.10 -5.95
CA ASP A 766 19.30 1.26 -6.55
C ASP A 766 18.70 2.19 -5.48
N TYR A 767 18.83 1.83 -4.20
CA TYR A 767 18.36 2.61 -3.06
C TYR A 767 19.45 3.49 -2.48
N GLY A 768 19.12 4.75 -2.14
CA GLY A 768 20.07 5.67 -1.51
C GLY A 768 21.37 5.83 -2.30
N ASN A 769 22.51 5.75 -1.63
CA ASN A 769 23.83 5.80 -2.28
C ASN A 769 24.37 4.39 -2.52
N SER A 770 23.98 3.78 -3.63
CA SER A 770 24.38 2.40 -4.00
C SER A 770 24.02 1.35 -2.95
N GLY A 771 22.88 1.53 -2.26
CA GLY A 771 22.40 0.69 -1.17
C GLY A 771 22.80 1.14 0.24
N TYR A 772 23.70 2.13 0.34
CA TYR A 772 24.15 2.69 1.62
C TYR A 772 23.39 3.97 1.98
N LEU A 773 23.23 4.20 3.28
CA LEU A 773 22.61 5.39 3.85
C LEU A 773 23.62 6.17 4.72
N THR A 774 23.35 7.47 4.87
CA THR A 774 24.01 8.36 5.82
C THR A 774 23.00 8.77 6.88
N MET A 775 23.37 8.58 8.15
CA MET A 775 22.53 8.93 9.30
C MET A 775 23.28 9.91 10.18
N THR A 776 22.68 11.04 10.52
CA THR A 776 23.30 12.02 11.42
C THR A 776 23.27 11.52 12.86
N ASP A 777 24.16 12.04 13.71
CA ASP A 777 24.19 11.64 15.12
C ASP A 777 22.89 11.99 15.85
N LYS A 778 22.26 13.13 15.49
CA LYS A 778 20.94 13.51 15.99
C LYS A 778 19.86 12.49 15.64
N TRP A 779 19.89 11.92 14.44
CA TRP A 779 18.93 10.88 14.07
C TRP A 779 19.15 9.62 14.89
N PHE A 780 20.41 9.25 15.15
CA PHE A 780 20.76 8.14 16.04
C PHE A 780 20.09 8.34 17.40
N ASP A 781 20.20 9.55 17.97
CA ASP A 781 19.63 9.87 19.28
C ASP A 781 18.13 9.61 19.34
N GLU A 782 17.40 10.06 18.33
CA GLU A 782 15.94 10.07 18.33
C GLU A 782 15.31 8.73 17.92
N TYR A 783 15.93 7.98 17.02
CA TYR A 783 15.26 6.88 16.32
C TYR A 783 16.03 5.55 16.28
N VAL A 784 17.26 5.48 16.80
CA VAL A 784 17.93 4.18 17.06
C VAL A 784 17.55 3.69 18.45
N TYR A 785 17.08 2.45 18.53
CA TYR A 785 16.61 1.85 19.78
C TYR A 785 17.50 0.73 20.27
N GLN A 786 18.16 0.01 19.37
CA GLN A 786 18.94 -1.17 19.72
C GLN A 786 20.25 -1.21 18.92
N ILE A 787 21.33 -1.63 19.55
CA ILE A 787 22.55 -2.09 18.88
C ILE A 787 22.98 -3.44 19.45
N VAL A 788 23.81 -4.17 18.70
CA VAL A 788 24.41 -5.41 19.17
C VAL A 788 25.93 -5.30 19.08
N LEU A 789 26.61 -5.66 20.16
CA LEU A 789 28.07 -5.62 20.27
C LEU A 789 28.60 -6.93 20.84
N GLU A 790 29.87 -7.23 20.60
CA GLU A 790 30.56 -8.35 21.26
C GLU A 790 30.80 -8.00 22.74
N LYS A 791 30.83 -9.00 23.63
CA LYS A 791 31.08 -8.76 25.08
C LYS A 791 32.41 -8.03 25.31
N ASP A 792 33.41 -8.30 24.47
CA ASP A 792 34.74 -7.69 24.55
C ASP A 792 34.74 -6.19 24.20
N ASP A 793 33.69 -5.69 23.55
CA ASP A 793 33.50 -4.26 23.26
C ASP A 793 32.96 -3.47 24.45
N LEU A 794 32.58 -4.16 25.52
CA LEU A 794 31.81 -3.58 26.62
C LEU A 794 32.59 -3.55 27.94
N PRO A 795 32.47 -2.45 28.72
CA PRO A 795 33.05 -2.42 30.06
C PRO A 795 32.43 -3.48 30.96
N LYS A 796 33.24 -4.05 31.87
CA LYS A 796 32.80 -5.04 32.87
C LYS A 796 31.55 -4.62 33.65
N LYS A 797 31.40 -3.32 33.94
CA LYS A 797 30.21 -2.77 34.63
C LYS A 797 28.90 -3.00 33.86
N VAL A 798 28.95 -2.99 32.53
CA VAL A 798 27.78 -3.22 31.66
C VAL A 798 27.51 -4.72 31.60
N LEU A 799 28.55 -5.54 31.43
CA LEU A 799 28.43 -7.00 31.39
C LEU A 799 27.84 -7.58 32.67
N ALA A 800 28.16 -7.01 33.83
CA ALA A 800 27.58 -7.42 35.12
C ALA A 800 26.05 -7.25 35.20
N VAL A 801 25.42 -6.50 34.28
CA VAL A 801 23.95 -6.39 34.21
C VAL A 801 23.32 -7.67 33.69
N LEU A 802 24.03 -8.51 32.94
CA LEU A 802 23.52 -9.78 32.41
C LEU A 802 23.15 -10.78 33.53
N ASP A 803 23.82 -10.68 34.68
CA ASP A 803 23.61 -11.50 35.86
C ASP A 803 22.38 -11.08 36.68
N GLN A 804 21.74 -9.96 36.34
CA GLN A 804 20.51 -9.51 36.98
C GLN A 804 19.29 -10.30 36.49
N ASP A 805 18.27 -10.39 37.34
CA ASP A 805 16.93 -10.80 36.89
C ASP A 805 16.38 -9.77 35.90
N ALA A 806 15.80 -10.27 34.81
CA ALA A 806 15.22 -9.41 33.78
C ALA A 806 13.88 -8.83 34.24
N VAL A 807 13.69 -7.52 34.03
CA VAL A 807 12.38 -6.89 34.12
C VAL A 807 11.55 -7.32 32.91
N VAL A 808 10.40 -7.94 33.16
CA VAL A 808 9.52 -8.49 32.13
C VAL A 808 8.54 -7.42 31.66
N LEU A 809 8.67 -7.00 30.40
CA LEU A 809 7.76 -6.08 29.72
C LEU A 809 6.59 -6.85 29.10
N PRO A 810 5.40 -6.23 28.94
CA PRO A 810 4.24 -6.91 28.37
C PRO A 810 4.46 -7.29 26.89
N PRO A 811 3.75 -8.30 26.35
CA PRO A 811 3.99 -8.81 25.00
C PRO A 811 3.90 -7.78 23.88
N TRP A 812 3.09 -6.74 24.06
CA TRP A 812 2.88 -5.66 23.10
C TRP A 812 3.80 -4.44 23.32
N ASP A 813 4.81 -4.53 24.18
CA ASP A 813 5.75 -3.42 24.40
C ASP A 813 6.50 -3.06 23.08
N PRO A 814 6.69 -1.77 22.76
CA PRO A 814 7.37 -1.36 21.53
C PRO A 814 8.83 -1.82 21.42
N MET A 815 9.49 -2.21 22.52
CA MET A 815 10.85 -2.79 22.46
C MET A 815 10.87 -4.22 21.91
N GLY A 816 9.72 -4.90 21.84
CA GLY A 816 9.63 -6.22 21.21
C GLY A 816 9.47 -6.18 19.68
N ALA A 817 9.15 -5.03 19.11
CA ALA A 817 8.86 -4.92 17.69
C ALA A 817 10.12 -4.85 16.82
N LEU A 818 10.10 -5.51 15.66
CA LEU A 818 11.05 -5.32 14.57
C LEU A 818 10.38 -5.78 13.27
N ALA A 819 10.44 -5.01 12.19
CA ALA A 819 9.82 -5.28 10.87
C ALA A 819 8.30 -5.52 10.92
N LYS A 820 7.54 -4.41 11.00
CA LYS A 820 6.07 -4.39 10.81
C LYS A 820 5.68 -3.88 9.43
#